data_AF-A0AB34SKF1-F1
#
_entry.id   AF-A0AB34SKF1-F1
#
_cell.length_a   1.000
_cell.length_b   1.000
_cell.length_c   1.000
_cell.angle_alpha   90.00
_cell.angle_beta   90.00
_cell.angle_gamma   90.00
#
_symmetry.space_group_name_H-M   'P 1'
#
loop_
_entity.id
_entity.type
_entity.pdbx_description
1 polymer ?
#
loop_
_entity_poly.entity_id
_entity_poly.type
_entity_poly.pdbx_seq_one_letter_code
_entity_poly.pdbx_strand_id
1 'polypeptide(L)'
;MLFTFIFLFTSFIYPINATSDLHIIQDYDNSDSLPNSFRKTTDISNANILKSLNIKGLDKLNISGSGQFSEFNIKNLIKSIDSQLSIIDVDLREESHGFVNGTAISFANSNNSANAGLTLTEVIQKENDDLSSINLNNKLTLYNTNKSIKPKVIKNEKTLAEENNIEYLRIPVTDGNLPNDDMVNYFINFVNHQPENTWLHFHCKAGVGRTTTFMIMYDIMKNYNEVSLHDIIARQLLLGNIKSKTSLDFFVGKRYEFLNKFYNKFKNNESNTSSLNTVDKCTPCYTTFNDALFNSSYIDGASNISSDTNVIEDDSYIKNTVIPKFLYVISENDMTKAEQTMIATLQGLIASKSENQIYILSPSEHDYEIWLKDLKKNYNVKYKKVKDPWSLLDKFQKYIHGYTLYSTVKGPSINNACTLASLNDSIAIDESIENILNSYGITNLLEDCRETDKYWAYNTLWNSGLNHSTVIELPSDKFMSLRDYAILSKSLIFYEDDVNDTSFREAIFSSMDNGGRILGWGPDEHTNVSIASKCGIDMIAADWSYNLSVLSSYKSTPQSQNIKNYIKEEDGVHYITFIMSDGDNMQWLLGSNFSMKNWFGSPNRGNFNLGWSITPSLYYLAPTVFSKYYSSASSSKYNDNFVVSASGNGYMYPSKFPYEKLSDYTNRLNDYMSKVDQNYVLILDDEAFYKKDLWDKYTCNSNIDALLYLNYDINNAYKGKIIWSNDKPVISCRDLLWGGLEDENELISNINNRINSGYTNIKDPNSYTFVYVHVWSNTMDNVNDVINKLNKNPKVKVVTPDTFIKLIRNNVPHVDI
;
A
#
# COMPACT_ATOMS: atom_id res chain seq x y z
N MET A 1 1.99 20.36 -64.70
CA MET A 1 2.26 18.91 -64.56
C MET A 1 3.17 18.76 -63.34
N LEU A 2 2.62 18.52 -62.15
CA LEU A 2 2.27 17.19 -61.61
C LEU A 2 3.41 16.17 -61.80
N PHE A 3 4.03 15.70 -60.72
CA PHE A 3 3.67 14.41 -60.14
C PHE A 3 4.29 14.23 -58.75
N THR A 4 3.41 14.20 -57.76
CA THR A 4 3.65 13.76 -56.38
C THR A 4 3.79 12.24 -56.39
N PHE A 5 4.91 11.69 -55.91
CA PHE A 5 5.05 10.25 -55.71
C PHE A 5 4.47 9.86 -54.34
N ILE A 6 3.27 9.29 -54.37
CA ILE A 6 2.65 8.58 -53.25
C ILE A 6 3.33 7.20 -53.20
N PHE A 7 4.09 6.92 -52.13
CA PHE A 7 4.48 5.54 -51.80
C PHE A 7 3.28 4.85 -51.15
N LEU A 8 2.53 4.10 -51.94
CA LEU A 8 1.60 3.08 -51.46
C LEU A 8 2.41 1.94 -50.85
N PHE A 9 2.47 1.85 -49.51
CA PHE A 9 2.79 0.60 -48.84
C PHE A 9 1.59 -0.33 -49.02
N THR A 10 1.62 -1.18 -50.05
CA THR A 10 0.80 -2.38 -50.09
C THR A 10 1.32 -3.30 -48.99
N SER A 11 0.63 -3.32 -47.86
CA SER A 11 0.74 -4.38 -46.88
C SER A 11 0.35 -5.70 -47.56
N PHE A 12 1.36 -6.50 -47.92
CA PHE A 12 1.15 -7.93 -48.10
C PHE A 12 0.71 -8.45 -46.73
N ILE A 13 -0.60 -8.65 -46.57
CA ILE A 13 -1.14 -9.48 -45.50
C ILE A 13 -0.65 -10.89 -45.83
N TYR A 14 0.42 -11.31 -45.15
CA TYR A 14 0.68 -12.73 -45.01
C TYR A 14 -0.56 -13.33 -44.33
N PRO A 15 -1.17 -14.40 -44.88
CA PRO A 15 -2.17 -15.12 -44.13
C PRO A 15 -1.52 -15.55 -42.82
N ILE A 16 -2.12 -15.14 -41.70
CA ILE A 16 -1.78 -15.65 -40.38
C ILE A 16 -1.95 -17.16 -40.51
N ASN A 17 -0.85 -17.91 -40.48
CA ASN A 17 -0.91 -19.35 -40.35
C ASN A 17 -1.69 -19.63 -39.06
N ALA A 18 -2.87 -20.26 -39.19
CA ALA A 18 -3.62 -20.77 -38.06
C ALA A 18 -2.67 -21.58 -37.17
N THR A 19 -2.60 -21.25 -35.89
CA THR A 19 -1.73 -21.97 -34.97
C THR A 19 -2.13 -23.44 -34.94
N SER A 20 -1.14 -24.33 -35.04
CA SER A 20 -1.34 -25.78 -35.08
C SER A 20 -1.77 -26.40 -33.72
N ASP A 21 -2.24 -25.57 -32.78
CA ASP A 21 -2.54 -25.92 -31.38
C ASP A 21 -4.02 -25.76 -31.00
N LEU A 22 -4.91 -25.57 -31.97
CA LEU A 22 -6.36 -25.48 -31.70
C LEU A 22 -6.94 -26.87 -31.41
N HIS A 23 -7.56 -27.01 -30.24
CA HIS A 23 -8.13 -28.26 -29.78
C HIS A 23 -9.57 -28.09 -29.32
N ILE A 24 -10.41 -29.09 -29.60
CA ILE A 24 -11.76 -29.16 -29.03
C ILE A 24 -11.63 -29.74 -27.62
N ILE A 25 -12.05 -28.95 -26.62
CA ILE A 25 -11.98 -29.33 -25.20
C ILE A 25 -13.37 -29.37 -24.60
N GLN A 26 -13.51 -30.14 -23.51
CA GLN A 26 -14.71 -30.13 -22.67
C GLN A 26 -14.64 -28.97 -21.68
N ASP A 27 -15.63 -28.08 -21.69
CA ASP A 27 -15.75 -27.00 -20.69
C ASP A 27 -16.59 -27.45 -19.49
N TYR A 28 -17.70 -28.15 -19.74
CA TYR A 28 -18.58 -28.65 -18.69
C TYR A 28 -19.27 -29.95 -19.12
N ASP A 29 -19.37 -30.92 -18.21
CA ASP A 29 -20.05 -32.19 -18.48
C ASP A 29 -21.57 -32.01 -18.54
N ASN A 30 -22.26 -32.89 -19.25
CA ASN A 30 -23.72 -32.87 -19.30
C ASN A 30 -24.32 -33.49 -18.02
N SER A 31 -24.13 -32.81 -16.89
CA SER A 31 -24.54 -33.25 -15.55
C SER A 31 -25.70 -32.41 -14.97
N ASP A 32 -26.25 -32.85 -13.84
CA ASP A 32 -27.31 -32.18 -13.09
C ASP A 32 -26.80 -31.15 -12.07
N SER A 33 -25.49 -31.04 -11.86
CA SER A 33 -24.90 -30.05 -10.97
C SER A 33 -25.04 -28.63 -11.50
N LEU A 34 -25.34 -27.68 -10.61
CA LEU A 34 -25.36 -26.25 -10.91
C LEU A 34 -24.00 -25.81 -11.50
N PRO A 35 -23.97 -24.86 -12.45
CA PRO A 35 -22.72 -24.37 -13.01
C PRO A 35 -21.78 -23.85 -11.92
N ASN A 36 -20.47 -24.03 -12.13
CA ASN A 36 -19.45 -23.59 -11.17
C ASN A 36 -19.60 -22.10 -10.88
N SER A 37 -19.28 -21.68 -9.64
CA SER A 37 -19.26 -20.27 -9.24
C SER A 37 -20.60 -19.53 -9.39
N PHE A 38 -21.73 -20.27 -9.43
CA PHE A 38 -23.05 -19.65 -9.49
C PHE A 38 -23.32 -18.78 -8.25
N ARG A 39 -23.81 -17.57 -8.49
CA ARG A 39 -24.21 -16.59 -7.47
C ARG A 39 -25.29 -15.66 -8.02
N LYS A 40 -26.09 -15.06 -7.13
CA LYS A 40 -27.10 -14.05 -7.49
C LYS A 40 -27.17 -12.94 -6.45
N THR A 41 -27.48 -11.73 -6.88
CA THR A 41 -27.49 -10.56 -5.98
C THR A 41 -28.67 -10.53 -5.01
N THR A 42 -29.67 -11.39 -5.22
CA THR A 42 -30.78 -11.61 -4.28
C THR A 42 -30.47 -12.66 -3.20
N ASP A 43 -29.36 -13.39 -3.29
CA ASP A 43 -28.95 -14.34 -2.26
C ASP A 43 -28.17 -13.64 -1.13
N ILE A 44 -28.91 -12.83 -0.38
CA ILE A 44 -28.38 -12.05 0.75
C ILE A 44 -28.39 -12.90 2.04
N SER A 45 -28.70 -14.19 1.96
CA SER A 45 -28.74 -15.08 3.14
C SER A 45 -27.38 -15.25 3.83
N ASN A 46 -26.28 -14.96 3.13
CA ASN A 46 -24.92 -14.80 3.66
C ASN A 46 -24.63 -13.39 4.24
N ALA A 47 -25.67 -12.59 4.53
CA ALA A 47 -25.63 -11.19 4.96
C ALA A 47 -24.67 -10.88 6.11
N ASN A 48 -24.38 -11.83 7.00
CA ASN A 48 -23.45 -11.58 8.10
C ASN A 48 -22.04 -11.18 7.61
N ILE A 49 -21.62 -11.63 6.42
CA ILE A 49 -20.33 -11.29 5.80
C ILE A 49 -20.43 -9.96 5.01
N LEU A 50 -21.64 -9.55 4.62
CA LEU A 50 -21.92 -8.30 3.91
C LEU A 50 -22.25 -7.11 4.84
N LYS A 51 -22.35 -7.33 6.16
CA LYS A 51 -22.72 -6.30 7.16
C LYS A 51 -21.73 -5.14 7.28
N SER A 52 -20.50 -5.32 6.83
CA SER A 52 -19.45 -4.29 6.80
C SER A 52 -19.39 -3.51 5.48
N LEU A 53 -20.27 -3.80 4.52
CA LEU A 53 -20.28 -3.18 3.19
C LEU A 53 -21.61 -2.49 2.89
N ASN A 54 -21.55 -1.45 2.05
CA ASN A 54 -22.75 -0.80 1.56
C ASN A 54 -23.48 -1.68 0.52
N ILE A 55 -24.52 -2.39 0.98
CA ILE A 55 -25.36 -3.27 0.15
C ILE A 55 -26.52 -2.55 -0.56
N LYS A 56 -26.57 -1.22 -0.52
CA LYS A 56 -27.68 -0.46 -1.11
C LYS A 56 -27.80 -0.76 -2.61
N GLY A 57 -29.03 -1.04 -3.04
CA GLY A 57 -29.36 -1.33 -4.44
C GLY A 57 -28.86 -2.70 -4.96
N LEU A 58 -28.17 -3.50 -4.16
CA LEU A 58 -27.65 -4.82 -4.57
C LEU A 58 -28.79 -5.80 -4.88
N ASP A 59 -29.82 -5.83 -4.03
CA ASP A 59 -31.04 -6.64 -4.17
C ASP A 59 -31.87 -6.27 -5.41
N LYS A 60 -31.68 -5.05 -5.93
CA LYS A 60 -32.43 -4.49 -7.07
C LYS A 60 -31.72 -4.69 -8.41
N LEU A 61 -30.51 -5.24 -8.43
CA LEU A 61 -29.76 -5.41 -9.68
C LEU A 61 -30.40 -6.45 -10.62
N ASN A 62 -31.08 -7.46 -10.08
CA ASN A 62 -31.63 -8.60 -10.84
C ASN A 62 -30.57 -9.29 -11.71
N ILE A 63 -29.39 -9.57 -11.13
CA ILE A 63 -28.31 -10.24 -11.86
C ILE A 63 -27.83 -11.51 -11.14
N SER A 64 -27.34 -12.45 -11.93
CA SER A 64 -26.59 -13.62 -11.47
C SER A 64 -25.34 -13.82 -12.32
N GLY A 65 -24.41 -14.64 -11.85
CA GLY A 65 -23.28 -15.06 -12.68
C GLY A 65 -22.75 -16.43 -12.35
N SER A 66 -22.15 -17.10 -13.34
CA SER A 66 -21.60 -18.45 -13.20
C SER A 66 -20.53 -18.78 -14.24
N GLY A 67 -19.95 -19.98 -14.17
CA GLY A 67 -19.14 -20.57 -15.23
C GLY A 67 -20.00 -21.21 -16.33
N GLN A 68 -19.37 -21.89 -17.28
CA GLN A 68 -20.09 -22.52 -18.39
C GLN A 68 -21.12 -23.55 -17.89
N PHE A 69 -22.34 -23.47 -18.42
CA PHE A 69 -23.42 -24.45 -18.19
C PHE A 69 -23.51 -25.48 -19.33
N SER A 70 -24.26 -26.56 -19.11
CA SER A 70 -24.59 -27.61 -20.08
C SER A 70 -26.07 -27.56 -20.46
N GLU A 71 -26.46 -28.31 -21.50
CA GLU A 71 -27.88 -28.42 -21.90
C GLU A 71 -28.73 -29.04 -20.78
N PHE A 72 -28.16 -29.92 -19.95
CA PHE A 72 -28.90 -30.53 -18.86
C PHE A 72 -29.10 -29.57 -17.68
N ASN A 73 -28.05 -28.86 -17.24
CA ASN A 73 -28.15 -28.03 -16.03
C ASN A 73 -28.68 -26.61 -16.27
N ILE A 74 -28.92 -26.18 -17.52
CA ILE A 74 -29.55 -24.87 -17.80
C ILE A 74 -30.91 -24.73 -17.10
N LYS A 75 -31.67 -25.82 -16.96
CA LYS A 75 -32.93 -25.83 -16.19
C LYS A 75 -32.72 -25.62 -14.69
N ASN A 76 -31.63 -26.15 -14.16
CA ASN A 76 -31.25 -25.95 -12.76
C ASN A 76 -30.74 -24.52 -12.53
N LEU A 77 -30.05 -23.94 -13.51
CA LEU A 77 -29.67 -22.53 -13.51
C LEU A 77 -30.91 -21.62 -13.46
N ILE A 78 -31.88 -21.83 -14.36
CA ILE A 78 -33.16 -21.08 -14.39
C ILE A 78 -33.88 -21.20 -13.05
N LYS A 79 -34.01 -22.43 -12.54
CA LYS A 79 -34.65 -22.69 -11.24
C LYS A 79 -33.92 -22.01 -10.08
N SER A 80 -32.59 -21.91 -10.13
CA SER A 80 -31.78 -21.31 -9.07
C SER A 80 -31.80 -19.78 -9.11
N ILE A 81 -31.99 -19.19 -10.29
CA ILE A 81 -32.28 -17.75 -10.41
C ILE A 81 -33.56 -17.41 -9.63
N ASP A 82 -34.60 -18.24 -9.77
CA ASP A 82 -35.86 -18.15 -9.02
C ASP A 82 -36.50 -16.76 -9.16
N SER A 83 -36.77 -16.37 -10.41
CA SER A 83 -37.35 -15.08 -10.76
C SER A 83 -38.45 -15.26 -11.82
N GLN A 84 -39.45 -14.37 -11.78
CA GLN A 84 -40.49 -14.27 -12.80
C GLN A 84 -40.10 -13.35 -13.97
N LEU A 85 -38.91 -12.74 -13.90
CA LEU A 85 -38.39 -11.85 -14.94
C LEU A 85 -37.88 -12.64 -16.14
N SER A 86 -37.96 -12.05 -17.34
CA SER A 86 -37.32 -12.62 -18.53
C SER A 86 -35.82 -12.67 -18.35
N ILE A 87 -35.20 -13.83 -18.57
CA ILE A 87 -33.76 -14.01 -18.41
C ILE A 87 -33.07 -13.66 -19.74
N ILE A 88 -32.01 -12.86 -19.65
CA ILE A 88 -31.05 -12.62 -20.72
C ILE A 88 -29.74 -13.28 -20.32
N ASP A 89 -29.28 -14.24 -21.11
CA ASP A 89 -27.96 -14.84 -21.02
C ASP A 89 -26.92 -13.92 -21.66
N VAL A 90 -25.97 -13.47 -20.86
CA VAL A 90 -24.89 -12.58 -21.25
C VAL A 90 -23.59 -13.38 -21.30
N ASP A 91 -23.31 -13.88 -22.50
CA ASP A 91 -22.14 -14.68 -22.81
C ASP A 91 -20.93 -13.79 -23.09
N LEU A 92 -19.94 -13.87 -22.18
CA LEU A 92 -18.73 -13.05 -22.22
C LEU A 92 -17.56 -13.71 -22.96
N ARG A 93 -17.77 -14.85 -23.64
CA ARG A 93 -16.70 -15.69 -24.18
C ARG A 93 -16.33 -15.28 -25.60
N GLU A 94 -15.08 -14.89 -25.84
CA GLU A 94 -14.60 -14.67 -27.22
C GLU A 94 -14.25 -15.98 -27.92
N GLU A 95 -13.81 -16.99 -27.17
CA GLU A 95 -13.51 -18.31 -27.72
C GLU A 95 -14.75 -18.96 -28.35
N SER A 96 -14.58 -19.60 -29.52
CA SER A 96 -15.67 -20.35 -30.17
C SER A 96 -16.11 -21.49 -29.25
N HIS A 97 -17.40 -21.61 -29.00
CA HIS A 97 -17.94 -22.66 -28.13
C HIS A 97 -19.36 -23.09 -28.52
N GLY A 98 -19.83 -24.16 -27.90
CA GLY A 98 -21.15 -24.70 -28.13
C GLY A 98 -21.35 -26.03 -27.43
N PHE A 99 -22.28 -26.83 -27.93
CA PHE A 99 -22.73 -28.06 -27.28
C PHE A 99 -22.68 -29.23 -28.23
N VAL A 100 -22.11 -30.36 -27.78
CA VAL A 100 -22.17 -31.64 -28.48
C VAL A 100 -22.91 -32.65 -27.60
N ASN A 101 -24.08 -33.11 -28.07
CA ASN A 101 -24.99 -33.97 -27.29
C ASN A 101 -25.29 -33.40 -25.88
N GLY A 102 -25.39 -32.07 -25.79
CA GLY A 102 -25.59 -31.33 -24.53
C GLY A 102 -24.37 -31.09 -23.66
N THR A 103 -23.21 -31.69 -23.99
CA THR A 103 -21.93 -31.41 -23.31
C THR A 103 -21.36 -30.10 -23.83
N ALA A 104 -20.97 -29.19 -22.94
CA ALA A 104 -20.39 -27.90 -23.32
C ALA A 104 -18.92 -28.07 -23.75
N ILE A 105 -18.57 -27.51 -24.91
CA ILE A 105 -17.24 -27.58 -25.52
C ILE A 105 -16.77 -26.20 -25.97
N SER A 106 -15.45 -26.04 -26.10
CA SER A 106 -14.85 -24.89 -26.79
C SER A 106 -13.68 -25.30 -27.68
N PHE A 107 -13.37 -24.44 -28.65
CA PHE A 107 -12.18 -24.53 -29.48
C PHE A 107 -11.08 -23.67 -28.83
N ALA A 108 -10.18 -24.32 -28.12
CA ALA A 108 -9.17 -23.64 -27.32
C ALA A 108 -7.76 -23.91 -27.84
N ASN A 109 -6.97 -22.83 -27.96
CA ASN A 109 -5.52 -22.92 -28.05
C ASN A 109 -4.91 -22.89 -26.63
N SER A 110 -3.58 -22.97 -26.55
CA SER A 110 -2.85 -22.97 -25.27
C SER A 110 -3.21 -21.83 -24.30
N ASN A 111 -3.63 -20.68 -24.81
CA ASN A 111 -3.96 -19.47 -24.03
C ASN A 111 -5.47 -19.12 -24.05
N ASN A 112 -6.34 -20.01 -24.55
CA ASN A 112 -7.78 -19.76 -24.72
C ASN A 112 -8.12 -18.41 -25.41
N SER A 113 -7.31 -18.02 -26.39
CA SER A 113 -7.35 -16.73 -27.10
C SER A 113 -7.32 -16.90 -28.61
N ALA A 114 -7.85 -18.02 -29.11
CA ALA A 114 -7.83 -18.38 -30.53
C ALA A 114 -8.53 -17.36 -31.44
N ASN A 115 -9.47 -16.59 -30.88
CA ASN A 115 -10.25 -15.58 -31.57
C ASN A 115 -9.83 -14.14 -31.20
N ALA A 116 -8.71 -13.96 -30.50
CA ALA A 116 -8.26 -12.65 -30.06
C ALA A 116 -8.05 -11.69 -31.24
N GLY A 117 -8.66 -10.52 -31.16
CA GLY A 117 -8.58 -9.48 -32.18
C GLY A 117 -9.65 -9.57 -33.28
N LEU A 118 -10.55 -10.55 -33.22
CA LEU A 118 -11.74 -10.60 -34.07
C LEU A 118 -12.81 -9.62 -33.55
N THR A 119 -13.60 -9.08 -34.47
CA THR A 119 -14.81 -8.31 -34.15
C THR A 119 -15.95 -9.24 -33.70
N LEU A 120 -16.99 -8.69 -33.06
CA LEU A 120 -18.17 -9.47 -32.65
C LEU A 120 -18.77 -10.31 -33.80
N THR A 121 -18.93 -9.72 -34.99
CA THR A 121 -19.47 -10.44 -36.15
C THR A 121 -18.54 -11.55 -36.62
N GLU A 122 -17.23 -11.32 -36.60
CA GLU A 122 -16.23 -12.33 -36.98
C GLU A 122 -16.15 -13.47 -35.97
N VAL A 123 -16.27 -13.19 -34.66
CA VAL A 123 -16.34 -14.22 -33.61
C VAL A 123 -17.56 -15.11 -33.83
N ILE A 124 -18.73 -14.53 -34.09
CA ILE A 124 -19.96 -15.30 -34.36
C ILE A 124 -19.81 -16.15 -35.63
N GLN A 125 -19.26 -15.57 -36.70
CA GLN A 125 -19.04 -16.31 -37.95
C GLN A 125 -18.06 -17.48 -37.73
N LYS A 126 -16.94 -17.20 -37.05
CA LYS A 126 -15.91 -18.20 -36.75
C LYS A 126 -16.45 -19.33 -35.87
N GLU A 127 -17.28 -19.03 -34.88
CA GLU A 127 -17.92 -20.02 -34.03
C GLU A 127 -18.86 -20.94 -34.82
N ASN A 128 -19.67 -20.36 -35.71
CA ASN A 128 -20.55 -21.15 -36.57
C ASN A 128 -19.76 -22.05 -37.53
N ASP A 129 -18.68 -21.54 -38.12
CA ASP A 129 -17.78 -22.31 -38.98
C ASP A 129 -17.12 -23.46 -38.20
N ASP A 130 -16.60 -23.17 -37.00
CA ASP A 130 -15.99 -24.15 -36.11
C ASP A 130 -16.96 -25.25 -35.70
N LEU A 131 -18.17 -24.90 -35.27
CA LEU A 131 -19.20 -25.89 -34.90
C LEU A 131 -19.64 -26.73 -36.12
N SER A 132 -19.75 -26.12 -37.30
CA SER A 132 -20.11 -26.84 -38.54
C SER A 132 -19.04 -27.83 -38.99
N SER A 133 -17.78 -27.63 -38.59
CA SER A 133 -16.67 -28.53 -38.91
C SER A 133 -16.74 -29.87 -38.18
N ILE A 134 -17.55 -29.98 -37.13
CA ILE A 134 -17.72 -31.21 -36.36
C ILE A 134 -18.60 -32.20 -37.13
N ASN A 135 -17.98 -33.29 -37.59
CA ASN A 135 -18.68 -34.33 -38.34
C ASN A 135 -19.65 -35.14 -37.45
N LEU A 136 -20.94 -35.07 -37.75
CA LEU A 136 -21.95 -35.91 -37.12
C LEU A 136 -21.67 -37.39 -37.34
N ASN A 137 -21.95 -38.20 -36.32
CA ASN A 137 -21.76 -39.64 -36.28
C ASN A 137 -20.31 -40.13 -36.41
N ASN A 138 -19.31 -39.24 -36.45
CA ASN A 138 -17.90 -39.61 -36.39
C ASN A 138 -17.37 -39.51 -34.95
N LYS A 139 -16.26 -40.19 -34.67
CA LYS A 139 -15.63 -40.12 -33.34
C LYS A 139 -14.96 -38.76 -33.18
N LEU A 140 -15.37 -37.99 -32.17
CA LEU A 140 -14.71 -36.77 -31.71
C LEU A 140 -14.03 -37.05 -30.37
N THR A 141 -12.72 -36.84 -30.28
CA THR A 141 -11.97 -36.99 -29.03
C THR A 141 -11.71 -35.61 -28.43
N LEU A 142 -12.16 -35.41 -27.20
CA LEU A 142 -11.97 -34.17 -26.45
C LEU A 142 -10.56 -34.15 -25.86
N TYR A 143 -9.82 -33.08 -26.13
CA TYR A 143 -8.38 -33.03 -25.88
C TYR A 143 -8.01 -33.08 -24.39
N ASN A 144 -8.73 -32.33 -23.54
CA ASN A 144 -8.41 -32.23 -22.11
C ASN A 144 -8.85 -33.43 -21.26
N THR A 145 -9.82 -34.21 -21.71
CA THR A 145 -10.35 -35.37 -20.96
C THR A 145 -10.01 -36.71 -21.60
N ASN A 146 -9.51 -36.71 -22.83
CA ASN A 146 -9.36 -37.90 -23.69
C ASN A 146 -10.68 -38.70 -23.88
N LYS A 147 -11.83 -38.13 -23.52
CA LYS A 147 -13.14 -38.75 -23.73
C LYS A 147 -13.49 -38.71 -25.21
N SER A 148 -14.02 -39.82 -25.71
CA SER A 148 -14.49 -39.91 -27.09
C SER A 148 -16.00 -39.84 -27.13
N ILE A 149 -16.53 -38.83 -27.80
CA ILE A 149 -17.97 -38.62 -28.02
C ILE A 149 -18.31 -38.84 -29.49
N LYS A 150 -19.52 -39.31 -29.76
CA LYS A 150 -20.06 -39.43 -31.12
C LYS A 150 -21.12 -38.33 -31.28
N PRO A 151 -20.80 -37.20 -31.95
CA PRO A 151 -21.74 -36.08 -32.11
C PRO A 151 -22.99 -36.54 -32.86
N LYS A 152 -24.16 -36.34 -32.25
CA LYS A 152 -25.48 -36.56 -32.85
C LYS A 152 -26.22 -35.25 -33.03
N VAL A 153 -26.02 -34.32 -32.09
CA VAL A 153 -26.60 -32.99 -32.08
C VAL A 153 -25.50 -32.01 -31.73
N ILE A 154 -25.46 -30.90 -32.47
CA ILE A 154 -24.56 -29.77 -32.24
C ILE A 154 -25.44 -28.52 -32.14
N LYS A 155 -25.22 -27.70 -31.11
CA LYS A 155 -25.93 -26.43 -30.92
C LYS A 155 -24.91 -25.34 -30.56
N ASN A 156 -25.13 -24.12 -31.03
CA ASN A 156 -24.51 -22.95 -30.41
C ASN A 156 -25.34 -22.55 -29.17
N GLU A 157 -24.78 -21.66 -28.35
CA GLU A 157 -25.40 -21.28 -27.09
C GLU A 157 -26.69 -20.49 -27.27
N LYS A 158 -26.73 -19.61 -28.28
CA LYS A 158 -27.95 -18.90 -28.68
C LYS A 158 -29.13 -19.84 -28.91
N THR A 159 -28.94 -20.90 -29.70
CA THR A 159 -30.01 -21.89 -29.95
C THR A 159 -30.44 -22.59 -28.66
N LEU A 160 -29.50 -22.96 -27.79
CA LEU A 160 -29.84 -23.58 -26.52
C LEU A 160 -30.62 -22.64 -25.59
N ALA A 161 -30.23 -21.37 -25.53
CA ALA A 161 -30.93 -20.33 -24.76
C ALA A 161 -32.38 -20.15 -25.27
N GLU A 162 -32.55 -19.99 -26.58
CA GLU A 162 -33.87 -19.83 -27.23
C GLU A 162 -34.80 -21.03 -26.96
N GLU A 163 -34.28 -22.26 -27.04
CA GLU A 163 -35.05 -23.48 -26.72
C GLU A 163 -35.52 -23.55 -25.26
N ASN A 164 -34.88 -22.80 -24.36
CA ASN A 164 -35.23 -22.71 -22.95
C ASN A 164 -35.94 -21.38 -22.59
N ASN A 165 -36.39 -20.61 -23.58
CA ASN A 165 -37.02 -19.29 -23.42
C ASN A 165 -36.14 -18.27 -22.69
N ILE A 166 -34.83 -18.31 -22.96
CA ILE A 166 -33.85 -17.33 -22.49
C ILE A 166 -33.44 -16.47 -23.70
N GLU A 167 -33.46 -15.16 -23.54
CA GLU A 167 -32.89 -14.23 -24.52
C GLU A 167 -31.35 -14.29 -24.48
N TYR A 168 -30.67 -14.01 -25.58
CA TYR A 168 -29.22 -14.21 -25.67
C TYR A 168 -28.48 -12.96 -26.16
N LEU A 169 -27.40 -12.62 -25.47
CA LEU A 169 -26.49 -11.52 -25.78
C LEU A 169 -25.04 -12.00 -25.74
N ARG A 170 -24.31 -11.83 -26.85
CA ARG A 170 -22.88 -12.15 -26.95
C ARG A 170 -22.03 -10.89 -26.81
N ILE A 171 -21.12 -10.86 -25.82
CA ILE A 171 -20.11 -9.81 -25.63
C ILE A 171 -18.73 -10.48 -25.56
N PRO A 172 -18.05 -10.68 -26.71
CA PRO A 172 -16.81 -11.45 -26.74
C PRO A 172 -15.67 -10.71 -26.05
N VAL A 173 -15.16 -11.29 -24.97
CA VAL A 173 -13.96 -10.81 -24.28
C VAL A 173 -12.95 -11.94 -24.18
N THR A 174 -11.73 -11.69 -24.64
CA THR A 174 -10.62 -12.65 -24.59
C THR A 174 -10.36 -13.09 -23.15
N ASP A 175 -10.13 -14.39 -22.95
CA ASP A 175 -9.86 -14.93 -21.62
C ASP A 175 -8.63 -14.26 -20.98
N GLY A 176 -8.72 -13.96 -19.68
CA GLY A 176 -7.66 -13.25 -18.93
C GLY A 176 -7.51 -11.75 -19.22
N ASN A 177 -8.17 -11.20 -20.25
CA ASN A 177 -8.08 -9.79 -20.64
C ASN A 177 -9.28 -8.96 -20.18
N LEU A 178 -9.19 -7.64 -20.39
CA LEU A 178 -10.26 -6.67 -20.17
C LEU A 178 -11.08 -6.49 -21.46
N PRO A 179 -12.37 -6.10 -21.37
CA PRO A 179 -13.12 -5.71 -22.56
C PRO A 179 -12.47 -4.48 -23.21
N ASN A 180 -12.38 -4.49 -24.54
CA ASN A 180 -11.96 -3.32 -25.30
C ASN A 180 -13.06 -2.25 -25.32
N ASP A 181 -12.73 -1.04 -25.77
CA ASP A 181 -13.67 0.10 -25.76
C ASP A 181 -14.95 -0.18 -26.56
N ASP A 182 -14.88 -0.93 -27.66
CA ASP A 182 -16.05 -1.30 -28.46
C ASP A 182 -17.02 -2.17 -27.66
N MET A 183 -16.51 -3.18 -26.95
CA MET A 183 -17.33 -4.06 -26.10
C MET A 183 -17.86 -3.33 -24.86
N VAL A 184 -17.08 -2.41 -24.30
CA VAL A 184 -17.55 -1.54 -23.21
C VAL A 184 -18.72 -0.67 -23.68
N ASN A 185 -18.59 -0.01 -24.84
CA ASN A 185 -19.64 0.84 -25.38
C ASN A 185 -20.88 0.02 -25.80
N TYR A 186 -20.67 -1.17 -26.37
CA TYR A 186 -21.75 -2.10 -26.70
C TYR A 186 -22.53 -2.52 -25.45
N PHE A 187 -21.83 -2.87 -24.37
CA PHE A 187 -22.44 -3.19 -23.08
C PHE A 187 -23.21 -2.01 -22.47
N ILE A 188 -22.61 -0.81 -22.44
CA ILE A 188 -23.30 0.40 -21.94
C ILE A 188 -24.59 0.65 -22.74
N ASN A 189 -24.52 0.54 -24.06
CA ASN A 189 -25.66 0.77 -24.93
C ASN A 189 -26.77 -0.25 -24.66
N PHE A 190 -26.42 -1.53 -24.49
CA PHE A 190 -27.36 -2.57 -24.10
C PHE A 190 -28.04 -2.25 -22.75
N VAL A 191 -27.26 -1.96 -21.71
CA VAL A 191 -27.81 -1.69 -20.36
C VAL A 191 -28.70 -0.45 -20.34
N ASN A 192 -28.40 0.57 -21.16
CA ASN A 192 -29.22 1.78 -21.27
C ASN A 192 -30.57 1.55 -21.98
N HIS A 193 -30.69 0.51 -22.81
CA HIS A 193 -31.89 0.17 -23.56
C HIS A 193 -32.52 -1.16 -23.13
N GLN A 194 -32.06 -1.71 -22.00
CA GLN A 194 -32.56 -2.98 -21.50
C GLN A 194 -34.05 -2.87 -21.09
N PRO A 195 -34.87 -3.91 -21.30
CA PRO A 195 -36.24 -3.92 -20.81
C PRO A 195 -36.29 -3.90 -19.28
N GLU A 196 -37.24 -3.16 -18.69
CA GLU A 196 -37.33 -2.94 -17.22
C GLU A 196 -37.54 -4.23 -16.40
N ASN A 197 -38.09 -5.28 -17.00
CA ASN A 197 -38.41 -6.55 -16.34
C ASN A 197 -37.49 -7.70 -16.78
N THR A 198 -36.18 -7.47 -16.72
CA THR A 198 -35.18 -8.46 -17.14
C THR A 198 -34.25 -8.88 -16.01
N TRP A 199 -33.82 -10.14 -16.08
CA TRP A 199 -32.78 -10.70 -15.25
C TRP A 199 -31.55 -11.00 -16.11
N LEU A 200 -30.39 -10.46 -15.75
CA LEU A 200 -29.16 -10.71 -16.50
C LEU A 200 -28.35 -11.84 -15.88
N HIS A 201 -28.05 -12.88 -16.66
CA HIS A 201 -27.12 -13.93 -16.26
C HIS A 201 -25.77 -13.75 -16.95
N PHE A 202 -24.74 -13.35 -16.22
CA PHE A 202 -23.38 -13.22 -16.78
C PHE A 202 -22.60 -14.52 -16.65
N HIS A 203 -22.02 -15.01 -17.74
CA HIS A 203 -21.11 -16.15 -17.63
C HIS A 203 -19.87 -16.00 -18.52
N CYS A 204 -18.85 -16.73 -18.13
CA CYS A 204 -17.68 -17.02 -18.95
C CYS A 204 -17.30 -18.48 -18.70
N LYS A 205 -16.13 -18.92 -19.14
CA LYS A 205 -15.72 -20.31 -18.92
C LYS A 205 -15.74 -20.74 -17.43
N ALA A 206 -15.13 -19.96 -16.54
CA ALA A 206 -14.97 -20.31 -15.12
C ALA A 206 -15.89 -19.55 -14.15
N GLY A 207 -16.54 -18.47 -14.61
CA GLY A 207 -17.39 -17.63 -13.77
C GLY A 207 -16.65 -16.66 -12.84
N VAL A 208 -15.38 -16.38 -13.13
CA VAL A 208 -14.48 -15.62 -12.23
C VAL A 208 -14.07 -14.27 -12.83
N GLY A 209 -13.12 -14.21 -13.77
CA GLY A 209 -12.56 -12.93 -14.25
C GLY A 209 -13.57 -12.06 -15.00
N ARG A 210 -13.96 -12.49 -16.20
CA ARG A 210 -14.89 -11.78 -17.09
C ARG A 210 -16.26 -11.58 -16.43
N THR A 211 -16.83 -12.65 -15.87
CA THR A 211 -18.13 -12.62 -15.17
C THR A 211 -18.16 -11.58 -14.07
N THR A 212 -17.19 -11.60 -13.14
CA THR A 212 -17.18 -10.62 -12.03
C THR A 212 -16.93 -9.20 -12.53
N THR A 213 -16.12 -9.01 -13.58
CA THR A 213 -15.87 -7.69 -14.18
C THR A 213 -17.18 -7.07 -14.69
N PHE A 214 -17.97 -7.82 -15.45
CA PHE A 214 -19.23 -7.31 -16.00
C PHE A 214 -20.34 -7.16 -14.94
N MET A 215 -20.38 -8.04 -13.94
CA MET A 215 -21.28 -7.84 -12.80
C MET A 215 -20.95 -6.56 -12.04
N ILE A 216 -19.66 -6.26 -11.82
CA ILE A 216 -19.22 -5.00 -11.22
C ILE A 216 -19.57 -3.81 -12.12
N MET A 217 -19.30 -3.87 -13.42
CA MET A 217 -19.68 -2.80 -14.35
C MET A 217 -21.17 -2.52 -14.32
N TYR A 218 -22.02 -3.56 -14.33
CA TYR A 218 -23.47 -3.39 -14.23
C TYR A 218 -23.86 -2.73 -12.90
N ASP A 219 -23.27 -3.18 -11.80
CA ASP A 219 -23.51 -2.61 -10.48
C ASP A 219 -23.11 -1.13 -10.40
N ILE A 220 -21.94 -0.77 -10.93
CA ILE A 220 -21.51 0.62 -11.11
C ILE A 220 -22.57 1.43 -11.86
N MET A 221 -23.05 0.94 -13.02
CA MET A 221 -24.05 1.68 -13.81
C MET A 221 -25.35 1.95 -13.06
N LYS A 222 -25.71 1.11 -12.07
CA LYS A 222 -26.95 1.25 -11.30
C LYS A 222 -26.78 1.97 -9.97
N ASN A 223 -25.60 1.92 -9.34
CA ASN A 223 -25.40 2.33 -7.95
C ASN A 223 -24.20 3.26 -7.71
N TYR A 224 -23.49 3.75 -8.75
CA TYR A 224 -22.28 4.58 -8.58
C TYR A 224 -22.47 5.84 -7.72
N ASN A 225 -23.69 6.39 -7.74
CA ASN A 225 -24.08 7.62 -7.05
C ASN A 225 -24.25 7.42 -5.54
N GLU A 226 -24.49 6.18 -5.10
CA GLU A 226 -24.88 5.86 -3.72
C GLU A 226 -23.95 4.85 -3.05
N VAL A 227 -23.07 4.20 -3.81
CA VAL A 227 -22.18 3.14 -3.35
C VAL A 227 -20.77 3.40 -3.89
N SER A 228 -19.76 3.24 -3.02
CA SER A 228 -18.37 3.42 -3.40
C SER A 228 -17.92 2.34 -4.40
N LEU A 229 -16.92 2.65 -5.23
CA LEU A 229 -16.31 1.64 -6.10
C LEU A 229 -15.78 0.44 -5.30
N HIS A 230 -15.16 0.71 -4.14
CA HIS A 230 -14.64 -0.32 -3.25
C HIS A 230 -15.75 -1.27 -2.79
N ASP A 231 -16.87 -0.74 -2.28
CA ASP A 231 -18.02 -1.54 -1.83
C ASP A 231 -18.64 -2.35 -2.97
N ILE A 232 -18.79 -1.75 -4.15
CA ILE A 232 -19.31 -2.44 -5.33
C ILE A 232 -18.39 -3.62 -5.69
N ILE A 233 -17.08 -3.43 -5.71
CA ILE A 233 -16.12 -4.50 -5.99
C ILE A 233 -16.20 -5.58 -4.89
N ALA A 234 -16.12 -5.17 -3.63
CA ALA A 234 -16.08 -6.06 -2.48
C ALA A 234 -17.34 -6.92 -2.37
N ARG A 235 -18.53 -6.32 -2.53
CA ARG A 235 -19.81 -7.06 -2.44
C ARG A 235 -19.97 -8.08 -3.57
N GLN A 236 -19.51 -7.76 -4.79
CA GLN A 236 -19.55 -8.70 -5.92
C GLN A 236 -18.56 -9.86 -5.76
N LEU A 237 -17.38 -9.62 -5.17
CA LEU A 237 -16.39 -10.66 -4.88
C LEU A 237 -16.83 -11.59 -3.75
N LEU A 238 -17.43 -11.03 -2.69
CA LEU A 238 -17.96 -11.80 -1.57
C LEU A 238 -19.13 -12.69 -2.00
N LEU A 239 -20.04 -12.16 -2.81
CA LEU A 239 -21.13 -12.95 -3.41
C LEU A 239 -20.61 -14.15 -4.21
N GLY A 240 -19.41 -14.03 -4.80
CA GLY A 240 -18.80 -15.12 -5.58
C GLY A 240 -17.87 -16.04 -4.82
N ASN A 241 -17.63 -15.80 -3.52
CA ASN A 241 -16.62 -16.50 -2.73
C ASN A 241 -15.26 -16.61 -3.47
N ILE A 242 -14.86 -15.52 -4.14
CA ILE A 242 -13.67 -15.50 -5.00
C ILE A 242 -12.42 -15.57 -4.11
N LYS A 243 -11.53 -16.51 -4.40
CA LYS A 243 -10.30 -16.75 -3.62
C LYS A 243 -9.39 -15.51 -3.57
N SER A 244 -8.70 -15.31 -2.44
CA SER A 244 -7.88 -14.13 -2.13
C SER A 244 -6.83 -13.76 -3.19
N LYS A 245 -6.19 -14.74 -3.84
CA LYS A 245 -5.21 -14.47 -4.92
C LYS A 245 -5.86 -13.89 -6.19
N THR A 246 -7.11 -14.24 -6.47
CA THR A 246 -7.85 -13.79 -7.66
C THR A 246 -8.65 -12.52 -7.38
N SER A 247 -9.02 -12.26 -6.12
CA SER A 247 -9.68 -11.01 -5.72
C SER A 247 -8.73 -9.80 -5.78
N LEU A 248 -7.42 -10.00 -5.60
CA LEU A 248 -6.44 -8.91 -5.61
C LEU A 248 -6.48 -8.07 -6.89
N ASP A 249 -6.55 -8.71 -8.06
CA ASP A 249 -6.64 -8.04 -9.37
C ASP A 249 -7.87 -7.14 -9.53
N PHE A 250 -8.90 -7.31 -8.70
CA PHE A 250 -10.07 -6.41 -8.70
C PHE A 250 -9.88 -5.17 -7.83
N PHE A 251 -8.93 -5.18 -6.89
CA PHE A 251 -8.63 -4.04 -6.01
C PHE A 251 -7.34 -3.30 -6.40
N VAL A 252 -6.49 -3.92 -7.23
CA VAL A 252 -5.25 -3.31 -7.74
C VAL A 252 -4.97 -3.78 -9.17
N GLY A 253 -4.13 -3.05 -9.91
CA GLY A 253 -3.68 -3.42 -11.26
C GLY A 253 -4.68 -3.09 -12.37
N LYS A 254 -4.45 -3.68 -13.56
CA LYS A 254 -5.14 -3.27 -14.81
C LYS A 254 -6.66 -3.34 -14.72
N ARG A 255 -7.22 -4.37 -14.07
CA ARG A 255 -8.67 -4.52 -13.94
C ARG A 255 -9.26 -3.52 -12.96
N TYR A 256 -8.61 -3.25 -11.83
CA TYR A 256 -9.04 -2.16 -10.95
C TYR A 256 -8.98 -0.80 -11.64
N GLU A 257 -7.90 -0.47 -12.36
CA GLU A 257 -7.80 0.78 -13.12
C GLU A 257 -8.93 0.93 -14.14
N PHE A 258 -9.25 -0.15 -14.85
CA PHE A 258 -10.36 -0.20 -15.79
C PHE A 258 -11.70 0.08 -15.09
N LEU A 259 -11.98 -0.61 -13.98
CA LEU A 259 -13.21 -0.42 -13.20
C LEU A 259 -13.29 0.97 -12.57
N ASN A 260 -12.16 1.53 -12.13
CA ASN A 260 -12.07 2.88 -11.59
C ASN A 260 -12.33 3.94 -12.67
N LYS A 261 -11.72 3.81 -13.86
CA LYS A 261 -12.02 4.67 -15.01
C LYS A 261 -13.50 4.56 -15.40
N PHE A 262 -14.05 3.35 -15.42
CA PHE A 262 -15.46 3.12 -15.71
C PHE A 262 -16.37 3.79 -14.65
N TYR A 263 -16.10 3.60 -13.36
CA TYR A 263 -16.84 4.25 -12.26
C TYR A 263 -16.79 5.78 -12.34
N ASN A 264 -15.61 6.36 -12.56
CA ASN A 264 -15.44 7.80 -12.67
C ASN A 264 -16.13 8.38 -13.93
N LYS A 265 -16.25 7.60 -15.02
CA LYS A 265 -17.05 8.00 -16.19
C LYS A 265 -18.52 8.24 -15.83
N PHE A 266 -19.10 7.42 -14.95
CA PHE A 266 -20.48 7.64 -14.48
C PHE A 266 -20.57 8.78 -13.46
N LYS A 267 -19.62 8.86 -12.52
CA LYS A 267 -19.56 9.92 -11.50
C LYS A 267 -19.37 11.32 -12.07
N ASN A 268 -18.52 11.48 -13.09
CA ASN A 268 -18.21 12.79 -13.69
C ASN A 268 -19.22 13.25 -14.75
N ASN A 269 -20.03 12.35 -15.31
CA ASN A 269 -21.08 12.71 -16.27
C ASN A 269 -22.26 13.44 -15.59
N GLU A 270 -22.40 13.40 -14.26
CA GLU A 270 -23.33 14.26 -13.50
C GLU A 270 -22.85 15.72 -13.38
N SER A 271 -21.54 15.96 -13.42
CA SER A 271 -20.96 17.31 -13.32
C SER A 271 -21.17 18.14 -14.60
N ASN A 272 -21.48 17.49 -15.73
CA ASN A 272 -21.74 18.14 -17.02
C ASN A 272 -23.23 18.25 -17.39
N THR A 273 -24.13 17.64 -16.61
CA THR A 273 -25.59 17.74 -16.83
C THR A 273 -26.29 18.70 -15.87
N SER A 274 -25.56 19.25 -14.88
CA SER A 274 -26.07 20.20 -13.89
C SER A 274 -25.72 21.67 -14.16
N SER A 275 -25.11 22.01 -15.31
CA SER A 275 -24.70 23.37 -15.68
C SER A 275 -25.34 23.92 -16.97
N LEU A 276 -26.59 23.54 -17.24
CA LEU A 276 -27.46 24.25 -18.18
C LEU A 276 -28.66 24.83 -17.42
N ASN A 277 -28.41 25.91 -16.68
CA ASN A 277 -29.32 27.04 -16.46
C ASN A 277 -28.76 27.93 -15.34
N THR A 278 -28.01 28.96 -15.73
CA THR A 278 -28.21 30.34 -15.27
C THR A 278 -27.18 31.21 -15.97
N VAL A 279 -27.67 32.04 -16.88
CA VAL A 279 -26.97 33.19 -17.42
C VAL A 279 -26.89 34.21 -16.29
N ASP A 280 -25.69 34.63 -15.88
CA ASP A 280 -25.41 36.06 -15.72
C ASP A 280 -23.91 36.40 -15.66
N LYS A 281 -23.52 37.11 -16.72
CA LYS A 281 -22.43 38.07 -16.92
C LYS A 281 -21.46 38.33 -15.74
N CYS A 282 -20.16 38.15 -15.98
CA CYS A 282 -19.24 39.24 -16.32
C CYS A 282 -17.81 38.74 -16.64
N THR A 283 -17.22 39.38 -17.64
CA THR A 283 -15.87 39.16 -18.22
C THR A 283 -14.81 39.94 -17.41
N PRO A 284 -13.51 39.59 -17.46
CA PRO A 284 -12.51 39.95 -16.46
C PRO A 284 -11.76 41.24 -16.80
N CYS A 285 -11.18 41.90 -15.81
CA CYS A 285 -10.11 42.89 -15.99
C CYS A 285 -9.10 42.81 -14.83
N TYR A 286 -7.87 42.45 -15.17
CA TYR A 286 -6.68 42.80 -14.40
C TYR A 286 -6.43 44.31 -14.53
N THR A 287 -6.10 45.00 -13.43
CA THR A 287 -5.02 46.02 -13.34
C THR A 287 -4.88 46.56 -11.90
N THR A 288 -3.72 46.30 -11.30
CA THR A 288 -2.81 47.19 -10.55
C THR A 288 -3.25 48.29 -9.55
N PHE A 289 -2.54 48.25 -8.40
CA PHE A 289 -1.94 49.33 -7.56
C PHE A 289 -2.72 50.01 -6.42
N ASN A 290 -2.21 49.72 -5.20
CA ASN A 290 -1.90 50.53 -4.00
C ASN A 290 -2.91 51.36 -3.17
N ASP A 291 -2.75 51.13 -1.86
CA ASP A 291 -2.68 52.02 -0.69
C ASP A 291 -3.92 52.71 -0.08
N ALA A 292 -4.12 52.31 1.19
CA ALA A 292 -4.41 53.10 2.40
C ALA A 292 -5.78 53.79 2.58
N LEU A 293 -6.45 53.41 3.69
CA LEU A 293 -7.16 54.22 4.71
C LEU A 293 -8.05 53.28 5.56
N PHE A 294 -7.57 52.75 6.70
CA PHE A 294 -7.69 53.25 8.09
C PHE A 294 -9.09 53.21 8.76
N ASN A 295 -9.09 52.50 9.91
CA ASN A 295 -9.98 52.56 11.10
C ASN A 295 -11.41 52.01 10.96
N SER A 296 -11.99 51.24 11.90
CA SER A 296 -11.79 51.03 13.34
C SER A 296 -12.27 49.60 13.70
N SER A 297 -12.00 48.91 14.82
CA SER A 297 -11.66 49.28 16.20
C SER A 297 -11.21 48.01 16.95
N TYR A 298 -10.13 48.18 17.72
CA TYR A 298 -9.67 47.39 18.87
C TYR A 298 -10.73 46.60 19.67
N ILE A 299 -10.36 45.40 20.16
CA ILE A 299 -9.89 45.20 21.55
C ILE A 299 -8.86 44.05 21.58
N ASP A 300 -7.74 44.39 22.22
CA ASP A 300 -6.52 43.64 22.49
C ASP A 300 -6.69 42.65 23.66
N GLY A 301 -5.83 41.63 23.70
CA GLY A 301 -5.67 40.80 24.88
C GLY A 301 -4.66 39.65 24.76
N ALA A 302 -3.40 39.91 24.43
CA ALA A 302 -2.22 39.27 25.07
C ALA A 302 -0.89 39.65 24.39
N SER A 303 -0.17 40.52 25.09
CA SER A 303 1.27 40.82 25.09
C SER A 303 2.26 39.82 24.44
N ASN A 304 3.02 40.37 23.50
CA ASN A 304 4.50 40.31 23.35
C ASN A 304 5.25 39.20 24.10
N ILE A 305 5.82 38.24 23.34
CA ILE A 305 7.15 37.69 23.61
C ILE A 305 7.99 37.80 22.33
N SER A 306 9.22 38.25 22.57
CA SER A 306 10.28 38.63 21.65
C SER A 306 10.67 37.58 20.61
N SER A 307 10.89 38.06 19.40
CA SER A 307 11.75 37.43 18.38
C SER A 307 13.21 37.44 18.85
N ASP A 308 13.65 36.34 19.46
CA ASP A 308 15.05 35.97 19.57
C ASP A 308 15.14 34.52 20.09
N THR A 309 15.39 33.56 19.20
CA THR A 309 16.07 32.29 19.53
C THR A 309 16.64 31.64 18.26
N ASN A 310 17.90 31.95 17.97
CA ASN A 310 18.82 31.00 17.34
C ASN A 310 19.13 29.89 18.38
N VAL A 311 18.21 28.95 18.59
CA VAL A 311 18.44 27.61 19.15
C VAL A 311 17.28 26.73 18.69
N ILE A 312 17.43 25.96 17.61
CA ILE A 312 16.55 24.80 17.36
C ILE A 312 17.19 23.65 18.14
N GLU A 313 16.86 23.57 19.44
CA GLU A 313 17.30 22.52 20.35
C GLU A 313 16.39 21.30 20.19
N ASP A 314 16.94 20.22 19.61
CA ASP A 314 16.32 18.90 19.32
C ASP A 314 14.97 18.95 18.53
N ASP A 315 14.80 18.06 17.56
CA ASP A 315 13.50 17.87 16.91
C ASP A 315 12.41 17.56 17.96
N SER A 316 11.13 17.72 17.65
CA SER A 316 9.98 17.60 18.59
C SER A 316 9.79 16.19 19.22
N TYR A 317 10.78 15.30 19.12
CA TYR A 317 10.77 13.98 19.73
C TYR A 317 11.02 14.08 21.23
N ILE A 318 10.17 13.41 22.02
CA ILE A 318 10.29 13.40 23.48
C ILE A 318 11.29 12.33 23.90
N LYS A 319 12.44 12.76 24.41
CA LYS A 319 13.54 11.87 24.76
C LYS A 319 13.60 11.61 26.25
N ASN A 320 14.04 10.41 26.62
CA ASN A 320 14.40 10.13 28.00
C ASN A 320 15.60 10.99 28.42
N THR A 321 15.50 11.68 29.56
CA THR A 321 16.57 12.53 30.09
C THR A 321 17.59 11.77 30.95
N VAL A 322 17.32 10.49 31.28
CA VAL A 322 18.17 9.66 32.14
C VAL A 322 18.77 8.50 31.35
N ILE A 323 20.09 8.53 31.17
CA ILE A 323 20.85 7.45 30.53
C ILE A 323 20.96 6.25 31.50
N PRO A 324 20.62 5.02 31.09
CA PRO A 324 20.73 3.85 31.95
C PRO A 324 22.19 3.50 32.24
N LYS A 325 22.51 3.21 33.50
CA LYS A 325 23.78 2.55 33.89
C LYS A 325 23.60 1.06 34.14
N PHE A 326 22.38 0.63 34.43
CA PHE A 326 22.06 -0.77 34.65
C PHE A 326 20.69 -1.12 34.07
N LEU A 327 20.60 -2.23 33.33
CA LEU A 327 19.35 -2.75 32.78
C LEU A 327 18.96 -4.08 33.43
N TYR A 328 17.69 -4.15 33.85
CA TYR A 328 17.02 -5.39 34.20
C TYR A 328 16.35 -5.91 32.94
N VAL A 329 16.86 -7.01 32.41
CA VAL A 329 16.47 -7.54 31.11
C VAL A 329 15.46 -8.66 31.32
N ILE A 330 14.26 -8.52 30.78
CA ILE A 330 13.20 -9.54 30.86
C ILE A 330 12.76 -9.96 29.46
N SER A 331 12.45 -11.24 29.29
CA SER A 331 11.90 -11.77 28.04
C SER A 331 10.39 -11.63 28.01
N GLU A 332 9.82 -11.32 26.85
CA GLU A 332 8.38 -11.40 26.60
C GLU A 332 7.80 -12.77 27.01
N ASN A 333 8.53 -13.85 26.75
CA ASN A 333 8.11 -15.22 27.07
C ASN A 333 8.10 -15.53 28.58
N ASP A 334 8.70 -14.69 29.41
CA ASP A 334 8.71 -14.85 30.87
C ASP A 334 7.52 -14.13 31.54
N MET A 335 6.58 -13.58 30.76
CA MET A 335 5.44 -12.80 31.23
C MET A 335 4.13 -13.24 30.58
N THR A 336 3.04 -13.25 31.35
CA THR A 336 1.67 -13.29 30.81
C THR A 336 1.31 -11.96 30.14
N LYS A 337 0.27 -11.93 29.28
CA LYS A 337 -0.20 -10.70 28.63
C LYS A 337 -0.56 -9.57 29.62
N ALA A 338 -1.08 -9.90 30.79
CA ALA A 338 -1.36 -8.92 31.85
C ALA A 338 -0.07 -8.35 32.46
N GLU A 339 0.91 -9.22 32.76
CA GLU A 339 2.22 -8.80 33.27
C GLU A 339 3.03 -8.01 32.24
N GLN A 340 2.86 -8.33 30.96
CA GLN A 340 3.44 -7.62 29.83
C GLN A 340 3.07 -6.13 29.83
N THR A 341 1.77 -5.80 29.95
CA THR A 341 1.31 -4.40 30.06
C THR A 341 1.83 -3.72 31.32
N MET A 342 1.79 -4.43 32.46
CA MET A 342 2.30 -3.94 33.73
C MET A 342 3.79 -3.56 33.61
N ILE A 343 4.61 -4.43 33.03
CA ILE A 343 6.06 -4.20 32.90
C ILE A 343 6.38 -3.15 31.83
N ALA A 344 5.65 -3.10 30.72
CA ALA A 344 5.85 -2.05 29.71
C ALA A 344 5.52 -0.65 30.28
N THR A 345 4.43 -0.53 31.04
CA THR A 345 4.11 0.75 31.69
C THR A 345 5.08 1.10 32.81
N LEU A 346 5.51 0.12 33.60
CA LEU A 346 6.57 0.30 34.61
C LEU A 346 7.88 0.75 33.96
N GLN A 347 8.27 0.17 32.81
CA GLN A 347 9.46 0.54 32.05
C GLN A 347 9.43 2.02 31.65
N GLY A 348 8.32 2.49 31.08
CA GLY A 348 8.17 3.89 30.72
C GLY A 348 8.22 4.84 31.93
N LEU A 349 7.54 4.45 33.02
CA LEU A 349 7.46 5.23 34.26
C LEU A 349 8.84 5.46 34.90
N ILE A 350 9.68 4.42 34.94
CA ILE A 350 10.98 4.46 35.60
C ILE A 350 12.10 5.03 34.71
N ALA A 351 11.89 5.06 33.39
CA ALA A 351 12.89 5.49 32.41
C ALA A 351 13.42 6.91 32.72
N SER A 352 12.56 7.86 33.06
CA SER A 352 12.93 9.25 33.40
C SER A 352 13.31 9.47 34.87
N LYS A 353 13.30 8.43 35.71
CA LYS A 353 13.46 8.54 37.17
C LYS A 353 14.68 7.82 37.74
N SER A 354 15.29 6.92 36.97
CA SER A 354 16.29 5.99 37.49
C SER A 354 17.33 5.62 36.44
N GLU A 355 18.59 5.58 36.84
CA GLU A 355 19.69 5.01 36.03
C GLU A 355 19.65 3.46 36.00
N ASN A 356 18.86 2.85 36.90
CA ASN A 356 18.49 1.44 36.81
C ASN A 356 17.17 1.34 36.06
N GLN A 357 17.17 0.76 34.86
CA GLN A 357 16.00 0.69 33.99
C GLN A 357 15.63 -0.75 33.61
N ILE A 358 14.48 -0.91 32.96
CA ILE A 358 13.98 -2.18 32.44
C ILE A 358 14.24 -2.22 30.94
N TYR A 359 14.63 -3.38 30.42
CA TYR A 359 14.79 -3.63 28.99
C TYR A 359 14.09 -4.93 28.64
N ILE A 360 13.27 -4.90 27.61
CA ILE A 360 12.41 -6.00 27.20
C ILE A 360 13.00 -6.64 25.95
N LEU A 361 13.11 -7.96 25.95
CA LEU A 361 13.47 -8.74 24.78
C LEU A 361 12.24 -9.46 24.24
N SER A 362 11.91 -9.22 22.98
CA SER A 362 10.92 -10.01 22.25
C SER A 362 11.63 -11.04 21.37
N PRO A 363 11.36 -12.35 21.52
CA PRO A 363 11.96 -13.36 20.66
C PRO A 363 11.58 -13.26 19.19
N SER A 364 10.47 -12.59 18.82
CA SER A 364 10.17 -12.30 17.40
C SER A 364 11.04 -11.17 16.84
N GLU A 365 11.43 -10.21 17.69
CA GLU A 365 12.25 -9.05 17.33
C GLU A 365 13.71 -9.21 17.82
N HIS A 366 14.43 -10.09 17.15
CA HIS A 366 15.74 -10.59 17.58
C HIS A 366 16.83 -9.49 17.68
N ASP A 367 16.71 -8.39 16.93
CA ASP A 367 17.71 -7.32 16.92
C ASP A 367 17.80 -6.55 18.25
N TYR A 368 16.77 -6.59 19.11
CA TYR A 368 16.85 -5.97 20.44
C TYR A 368 17.93 -6.57 21.35
N GLU A 369 18.32 -7.83 21.16
CA GLU A 369 19.46 -8.43 21.87
C GLU A 369 20.80 -7.86 21.35
N ILE A 370 20.86 -7.41 20.10
CA ILE A 370 22.04 -6.75 19.53
C ILE A 370 22.18 -5.36 20.13
N TRP A 371 21.11 -4.58 20.20
CA TRP A 371 21.13 -3.26 20.82
C TRP A 371 21.51 -3.35 22.29
N LEU A 372 20.96 -4.32 23.04
CA LEU A 372 21.37 -4.57 24.42
C LEU A 372 22.89 -4.86 24.56
N LYS A 373 23.43 -5.69 23.67
CA LYS A 373 24.88 -5.99 23.64
C LYS A 373 25.71 -4.77 23.26
N ASP A 374 25.19 -3.92 22.36
CA ASP A 374 25.85 -2.69 21.94
C ASP A 374 25.88 -1.66 23.08
N LEU A 375 24.76 -1.47 23.78
CA LEU A 375 24.68 -0.67 25.00
C LEU A 375 25.71 -1.11 26.06
N LYS A 376 25.85 -2.42 26.26
CA LYS A 376 26.87 -2.95 27.17
C LYS A 376 28.29 -2.69 26.71
N LYS A 377 28.58 -2.89 25.42
CA LYS A 377 29.94 -2.82 24.88
C LYS A 377 30.43 -1.39 24.72
N ASN A 378 29.58 -0.51 24.21
CA ASN A 378 29.98 0.82 23.73
C ASN A 378 29.47 1.96 24.61
N TYR A 379 28.47 1.72 25.46
CA TYR A 379 27.81 2.75 26.27
C TYR A 379 27.88 2.48 27.78
N ASN A 380 28.78 1.58 28.21
CA ASN A 380 29.04 1.26 29.62
C ASN A 380 27.81 0.81 30.43
N VAL A 381 26.80 0.24 29.77
CA VAL A 381 25.58 -0.25 30.43
C VAL A 381 25.79 -1.67 30.97
N LYS A 382 25.59 -1.88 32.27
CA LYS A 382 25.55 -3.23 32.84
C LYS A 382 24.15 -3.80 32.72
N TYR A 383 24.00 -5.11 32.69
CA TYR A 383 22.67 -5.70 32.76
C TYR A 383 22.67 -7.06 33.45
N LYS A 384 21.50 -7.45 33.97
CA LYS A 384 21.20 -8.83 34.38
C LYS A 384 19.86 -9.27 33.81
N LYS A 385 19.77 -10.53 33.43
CA LYS A 385 18.50 -11.13 33.02
C LYS A 385 17.67 -11.50 34.25
N VAL A 386 16.38 -11.20 34.22
CA VAL A 386 15.38 -11.59 35.22
C VAL A 386 14.28 -12.39 34.52
N LYS A 387 13.59 -13.24 35.28
CA LYS A 387 12.46 -14.02 34.78
C LYS A 387 11.14 -13.70 35.47
N ASP A 388 11.22 -13.22 36.71
CA ASP A 388 10.02 -12.92 37.49
C ASP A 388 9.67 -11.42 37.32
N PRO A 389 8.55 -11.08 36.64
CA PRO A 389 8.14 -9.68 36.48
C PRO A 389 7.84 -9.03 37.83
N TRP A 390 7.35 -9.77 38.82
CA TRP A 390 7.03 -9.23 40.14
C TRP A 390 8.27 -8.79 40.93
N SER A 391 9.40 -9.45 40.71
CA SER A 391 10.69 -8.98 41.24
C SER A 391 11.12 -7.59 40.73
N LEU A 392 10.65 -7.19 39.54
CA LEU A 392 10.86 -5.85 39.01
C LEU A 392 9.93 -4.85 39.69
N LEU A 393 8.67 -5.25 39.91
CA LEU A 393 7.70 -4.44 40.63
C LEU A 393 8.21 -4.13 42.06
N ASP A 394 8.65 -5.13 42.82
CA ASP A 394 9.29 -4.97 44.14
C ASP A 394 10.47 -3.99 44.08
N LYS A 395 11.30 -4.14 43.04
CA LYS A 395 12.52 -3.34 42.89
C LYS A 395 12.21 -1.85 42.68
N PHE A 396 11.14 -1.56 41.97
CA PHE A 396 10.78 -0.21 41.52
C PHE A 396 9.55 0.38 42.22
N GLN A 397 8.96 -0.34 43.19
CA GLN A 397 7.73 0.01 43.89
C GLN A 397 7.68 1.47 44.37
N LYS A 398 8.81 2.01 44.87
CA LYS A 398 8.90 3.38 45.37
C LYS A 398 8.59 4.47 44.32
N TYR A 399 8.61 4.14 43.03
CA TYR A 399 8.29 5.07 41.94
C TYR A 399 6.83 4.99 41.49
N ILE A 400 6.06 4.06 42.04
CA ILE A 400 4.68 3.77 41.66
C ILE A 400 3.75 4.41 42.68
N HIS A 401 3.01 5.44 42.27
CA HIS A 401 2.04 6.13 43.12
C HIS A 401 0.72 5.36 43.25
N GLY A 402 0.35 4.62 42.22
CA GLY A 402 -0.89 3.85 42.16
C GLY A 402 -0.99 3.03 40.88
N TYR A 403 -2.20 2.59 40.55
CA TYR A 403 -2.49 1.88 39.32
C TYR A 403 -3.83 2.31 38.70
N THR A 404 -3.95 2.07 37.39
CA THR A 404 -5.19 2.24 36.62
C THR A 404 -5.65 0.87 36.15
N LEU A 405 -6.92 0.54 36.37
CA LEU A 405 -7.46 -0.79 36.09
C LEU A 405 -8.05 -0.85 34.68
N TYR A 406 -7.76 -1.91 33.92
CA TYR A 406 -8.36 -2.16 32.60
C TYR A 406 -8.85 -3.61 32.45
N SER A 407 -9.61 -3.88 31.38
CA SER A 407 -10.08 -5.22 31.05
C SER A 407 -9.90 -5.53 29.57
N THR A 408 -9.40 -6.72 29.23
CA THR A 408 -9.36 -7.15 27.83
C THR A 408 -10.74 -7.43 27.21
N VAL A 409 -11.82 -7.44 28.00
CA VAL A 409 -13.20 -7.61 27.49
C VAL A 409 -13.62 -6.38 26.68
N LYS A 410 -13.26 -5.18 27.16
CA LYS A 410 -13.39 -3.93 26.40
C LYS A 410 -12.04 -3.49 25.88
N GLY A 411 -11.78 -3.81 24.61
CA GLY A 411 -10.51 -3.52 23.92
C GLY A 411 -9.92 -2.14 24.25
N PRO A 412 -10.64 -1.03 24.03
CA PRO A 412 -10.07 0.31 24.23
C PRO A 412 -9.60 0.64 25.66
N SER A 413 -10.08 -0.07 26.69
CA SER A 413 -9.77 0.24 28.09
C SER A 413 -8.27 0.19 28.41
N ILE A 414 -7.50 -0.69 27.75
CA ILE A 414 -6.04 -0.78 27.93
C ILE A 414 -5.33 0.50 27.51
N ASN A 415 -5.76 1.11 26.40
CA ASN A 415 -5.18 2.35 25.86
C ASN A 415 -5.53 3.53 26.76
N ASN A 416 -6.77 3.57 27.26
CA ASN A 416 -7.22 4.59 28.21
C ASN A 416 -6.46 4.51 29.55
N ALA A 417 -6.34 3.31 30.12
CA ALA A 417 -5.60 3.08 31.36
C ALA A 417 -4.12 3.46 31.21
N CYS A 418 -3.46 3.05 30.12
CA CYS A 418 -2.08 3.44 29.86
C CYS A 418 -1.93 4.96 29.69
N THR A 419 -2.84 5.61 28.96
CA THR A 419 -2.83 7.07 28.78
C THR A 419 -2.92 7.78 30.14
N LEU A 420 -3.87 7.38 30.99
CA LEU A 420 -4.01 7.95 32.32
C LEU A 420 -2.80 7.67 33.21
N ALA A 421 -2.22 6.47 33.10
CA ALA A 421 -1.07 6.08 33.89
C ALA A 421 0.16 6.96 33.63
N SER A 422 0.31 7.46 32.40
CA SER A 422 1.38 8.38 32.03
C SER A 422 1.37 9.72 32.79
N LEU A 423 0.20 10.14 33.28
CA LEU A 423 0.01 11.43 33.94
C LEU A 423 0.25 11.39 35.46
N ASN A 424 0.08 10.21 36.08
CA ASN A 424 -0.09 10.10 37.53
C ASN A 424 0.95 9.21 38.23
N ASP A 425 2.10 9.00 37.59
CA ASP A 425 3.17 8.16 38.13
C ASP A 425 2.68 6.74 38.52
N SER A 426 1.78 6.18 37.71
CA SER A 426 1.14 4.90 37.96
C SER A 426 1.42 3.90 36.84
N ILE A 427 0.96 2.66 37.04
CA ILE A 427 1.05 1.58 36.06
C ILE A 427 -0.35 1.11 35.65
N ALA A 428 -0.48 0.60 34.42
CA ALA A 428 -1.75 0.05 33.94
C ALA A 428 -1.80 -1.46 34.21
N ILE A 429 -2.92 -1.92 34.78
CA ILE A 429 -3.07 -3.26 35.32
C ILE A 429 -4.36 -3.90 34.79
N ASP A 430 -4.24 -5.12 34.28
CA ASP A 430 -5.40 -5.93 33.91
C ASP A 430 -6.11 -6.43 35.17
N GLU A 431 -7.44 -6.47 35.13
CA GLU A 431 -8.26 -6.94 36.24
C GLU A 431 -7.91 -8.34 36.76
N SER A 432 -7.35 -9.22 35.90
CA SER A 432 -6.97 -10.58 36.30
C SER A 432 -5.80 -10.62 37.30
N ILE A 433 -4.98 -9.57 37.40
CA ILE A 433 -3.79 -9.53 38.27
C ILE A 433 -3.88 -8.49 39.38
N GLU A 434 -5.01 -7.78 39.53
CA GLU A 434 -5.21 -6.74 40.56
C GLU A 434 -5.01 -7.28 41.99
N ASN A 435 -5.56 -8.46 42.30
CA ASN A 435 -5.39 -9.07 43.62
C ASN A 435 -3.92 -9.41 43.92
N ILE A 436 -3.17 -9.80 42.89
CA ILE A 436 -1.73 -10.07 43.03
C ILE A 436 -1.01 -8.75 43.30
N LEU A 437 -1.28 -7.70 42.51
CA LEU A 437 -0.74 -6.36 42.72
C LEU A 437 -0.97 -5.83 44.15
N ASN A 438 -2.19 -6.00 44.66
CA ASN A 438 -2.55 -5.59 46.02
C ASN A 438 -1.73 -6.33 47.09
N SER A 439 -1.40 -7.60 46.86
CA SER A 439 -0.52 -8.37 47.77
C SER A 439 0.93 -7.87 47.78
N TYR A 440 1.35 -7.15 46.74
CA TYR A 440 2.63 -6.44 46.67
C TYR A 440 2.57 -5.03 47.29
N GLY A 441 1.44 -4.64 47.89
CA GLY A 441 1.30 -3.38 48.61
C GLY A 441 1.00 -2.16 47.74
N ILE A 442 0.69 -2.35 46.45
CA ILE A 442 0.24 -1.28 45.55
C ILE A 442 -1.28 -1.35 45.49
N THR A 443 -1.95 -0.62 46.38
CA THR A 443 -3.42 -0.68 46.58
C THR A 443 -4.15 0.60 46.19
N ASN A 444 -3.42 1.61 45.70
CA ASN A 444 -3.99 2.90 45.34
C ASN A 444 -4.53 2.85 43.90
N LEU A 445 -5.81 2.48 43.75
CA LEU A 445 -6.53 2.57 42.48
C LEU A 445 -6.80 4.04 42.15
N LEU A 446 -6.23 4.53 41.06
CA LEU A 446 -6.43 5.91 40.62
C LEU A 446 -7.70 6.09 39.78
N GLU A 447 -8.00 5.11 38.92
CA GLU A 447 -9.21 5.10 38.10
C GLU A 447 -9.49 3.68 37.59
N ASP A 448 -10.78 3.37 37.46
CA ASP A 448 -11.27 2.13 36.87
C ASP A 448 -11.67 2.37 35.41
N CYS A 449 -10.78 2.04 34.48
CA CYS A 449 -11.00 2.25 33.05
C CYS A 449 -11.74 1.10 32.37
N ARG A 450 -12.13 0.02 33.07
CA ARG A 450 -12.68 -1.20 32.44
C ARG A 450 -13.89 -0.95 31.55
N GLU A 451 -14.71 0.04 31.91
CA GLU A 451 -15.93 0.36 31.18
C GLU A 451 -15.78 1.47 30.12
N THR A 452 -14.58 2.04 29.98
CA THR A 452 -14.31 3.16 29.07
C THR A 452 -14.33 2.75 27.59
N ASP A 453 -14.76 3.66 26.72
CA ASP A 453 -14.82 3.47 25.26
C ASP A 453 -13.58 4.05 24.55
N LYS A 454 -13.51 3.95 23.22
CA LYS A 454 -12.36 4.47 22.45
C LYS A 454 -12.15 5.99 22.59
N TYR A 455 -13.17 6.75 22.95
CA TYR A 455 -13.12 8.22 23.00
C TYR A 455 -12.72 8.77 24.37
N TRP A 456 -12.86 7.96 25.44
CA TRP A 456 -12.75 8.43 26.81
C TRP A 456 -11.46 9.20 27.10
N ALA A 457 -10.28 8.65 26.81
CA ALA A 457 -9.03 9.32 27.15
C ALA A 457 -8.83 10.63 26.38
N TYR A 458 -9.24 10.69 25.11
CA TYR A 458 -9.18 11.94 24.35
C TYR A 458 -10.13 12.99 24.97
N ASN A 459 -11.37 12.61 25.26
CA ASN A 459 -12.37 13.54 25.77
C ASN A 459 -12.07 14.03 27.20
N THR A 460 -11.40 13.23 28.03
CA THR A 460 -11.18 13.55 29.46
C THR A 460 -9.75 13.94 29.79
N LEU A 461 -8.76 13.47 29.04
CA LEU A 461 -7.33 13.60 29.38
C LEU A 461 -6.53 14.46 28.41
N TRP A 462 -7.01 14.75 27.20
CA TRP A 462 -6.25 15.49 26.18
C TRP A 462 -5.62 16.79 26.71
N ASN A 463 -6.38 17.57 27.47
CA ASN A 463 -5.92 18.83 28.06
C ASN A 463 -5.48 18.71 29.53
N SER A 464 -5.26 17.49 30.02
CA SER A 464 -4.92 17.19 31.43
C SER A 464 -3.42 16.98 31.64
N GLY A 465 -2.59 17.50 30.72
CA GLY A 465 -1.12 17.41 30.78
C GLY A 465 -0.50 16.35 29.85
N LEU A 466 -1.28 15.79 28.92
CA LEU A 466 -0.72 15.03 27.80
C LEU A 466 0.03 15.97 26.86
N ASN A 467 1.05 15.46 26.19
CA ASN A 467 1.73 16.20 25.12
C ASN A 467 0.87 16.17 23.85
N HIS A 468 0.95 17.23 23.03
CA HIS A 468 0.21 17.34 21.77
C HIS A 468 1.11 17.18 20.53
N SER A 469 2.42 17.03 20.73
CA SER A 469 3.42 16.82 19.69
C SER A 469 3.56 15.36 19.26
N THR A 470 3.07 14.40 20.04
CA THR A 470 3.15 12.97 19.76
C THR A 470 1.91 12.25 20.27
N VAL A 471 1.33 11.41 19.41
CA VAL A 471 0.26 10.48 19.77
C VAL A 471 0.66 9.06 19.38
N ILE A 472 0.05 8.08 20.05
CA ILE A 472 0.32 6.66 19.85
C ILE A 472 -0.93 5.99 19.28
N GLU A 473 -0.86 5.59 18.01
CA GLU A 473 -1.93 4.85 17.33
C GLU A 473 -1.65 3.35 17.44
N LEU A 474 -2.30 2.67 18.40
CA LEU A 474 -1.90 1.32 18.80
C LEU A 474 -3.11 0.40 19.02
N PRO A 475 -3.24 -0.69 18.24
CA PRO A 475 -4.28 -1.69 18.45
C PRO A 475 -4.32 -2.19 19.89
N SER A 476 -5.54 -2.41 20.40
CA SER A 476 -5.75 -2.82 21.80
C SER A 476 -5.20 -4.22 22.13
N ASP A 477 -4.88 -5.04 21.13
CA ASP A 477 -4.26 -6.35 21.30
C ASP A 477 -2.72 -6.30 21.42
N LYS A 478 -2.11 -5.11 21.34
CA LYS A 478 -0.69 -4.90 21.63
C LYS A 478 -0.49 -4.67 23.12
N PHE A 479 0.00 -5.67 23.83
CA PHE A 479 0.16 -5.58 25.30
C PHE A 479 1.44 -4.85 25.73
N MET A 480 2.42 -4.65 24.85
CA MET A 480 3.76 -4.16 25.24
C MET A 480 4.33 -3.07 24.37
N SER A 481 4.34 -3.30 23.05
CA SER A 481 4.99 -2.42 22.09
C SER A 481 4.47 -0.99 22.20
N LEU A 482 5.37 -0.02 22.06
CA LEU A 482 5.18 1.43 22.26
C LEU A 482 4.67 1.90 23.62
N ARG A 483 4.11 1.04 24.48
CA ARG A 483 3.51 1.48 25.75
C ARG A 483 4.54 2.11 26.68
N ASP A 484 5.79 1.63 26.66
CA ASP A 484 6.88 2.22 27.44
C ASP A 484 7.16 3.68 27.01
N TYR A 485 7.18 3.93 25.70
CA TYR A 485 7.37 5.27 25.17
C TYR A 485 6.15 6.17 25.36
N ALA A 486 4.93 5.61 25.24
CA ALA A 486 3.69 6.32 25.50
C ALA A 486 3.64 6.89 26.92
N ILE A 487 4.03 6.06 27.91
CA ILE A 487 4.14 6.48 29.31
C ILE A 487 5.22 7.55 29.48
N LEU A 488 6.43 7.34 28.94
CA LEU A 488 7.52 8.30 29.04
C LEU A 488 7.14 9.67 28.45
N SER A 489 6.53 9.66 27.28
CA SER A 489 6.18 10.87 26.52
C SER A 489 4.91 11.54 26.99
N LYS A 490 4.10 10.89 27.85
CA LYS A 490 2.75 11.35 28.21
C LYS A 490 1.87 11.54 26.99
N SER A 491 1.88 10.55 26.10
CA SER A 491 1.13 10.61 24.85
C SER A 491 -0.25 9.96 25.01
N LEU A 492 -1.23 10.52 24.30
CA LEU A 492 -2.51 9.83 24.08
C LEU A 492 -2.25 8.51 23.35
N ILE A 493 -2.78 7.41 23.89
CA ILE A 493 -2.87 6.14 23.18
C ILE A 493 -4.31 5.94 22.73
N PHE A 494 -4.50 5.70 21.44
CA PHE A 494 -5.83 5.50 20.87
C PHE A 494 -5.78 4.47 19.74
N TYR A 495 -6.95 3.98 19.32
CA TYR A 495 -7.08 3.18 18.11
C TYR A 495 -8.49 3.27 17.55
N GLU A 496 -8.57 3.36 16.23
CA GLU A 496 -9.80 3.28 15.45
C GLU A 496 -9.63 2.14 14.44
N ASP A 497 -10.34 1.04 14.65
CA ASP A 497 -10.19 -0.21 13.92
C ASP A 497 -10.94 -0.24 12.59
N ASP A 498 -12.06 0.49 12.50
CA ASP A 498 -12.83 0.59 11.26
C ASP A 498 -12.12 1.51 10.26
N VAL A 499 -11.74 0.96 9.12
CA VAL A 499 -11.11 1.71 8.02
C VAL A 499 -12.04 2.82 7.49
N ASN A 500 -13.37 2.65 7.60
CA ASN A 500 -14.36 3.59 7.09
C ASN A 500 -14.72 4.69 8.10
N ASP A 501 -14.54 4.43 9.40
CA ASP A 501 -14.64 5.47 10.42
C ASP A 501 -13.27 6.16 10.52
N THR A 502 -13.26 7.42 10.17
CA THR A 502 -12.05 8.27 10.19
C THR A 502 -12.20 9.39 11.21
N SER A 503 -13.38 9.51 11.83
CA SER A 503 -13.78 10.69 12.59
C SER A 503 -12.91 10.87 13.84
N PHE A 504 -12.51 9.77 14.48
CA PHE A 504 -11.69 9.86 15.68
C PHE A 504 -10.24 10.21 15.35
N ARG A 505 -9.67 9.58 14.30
CA ARG A 505 -8.34 9.91 13.78
C ARG A 505 -8.26 11.36 13.33
N GLU A 506 -9.23 11.83 12.54
CA GLU A 506 -9.30 13.22 12.09
C GLU A 506 -9.38 14.21 13.26
N ALA A 507 -10.20 13.90 14.28
CA ALA A 507 -10.33 14.74 15.47
C ALA A 507 -9.02 14.84 16.26
N ILE A 508 -8.32 13.73 16.46
CA ILE A 508 -7.03 13.71 17.17
C ILE A 508 -5.96 14.43 16.34
N PHE A 509 -5.76 14.04 15.08
CA PHE A 509 -4.66 14.57 14.26
C PHE A 509 -4.79 16.07 14.00
N SER A 510 -6.03 16.57 13.85
CA SER A 510 -6.28 18.01 13.69
C SER A 510 -6.05 18.81 14.98
N SER A 511 -6.02 18.15 16.13
CA SER A 511 -5.82 18.77 17.44
C SER A 511 -4.37 18.73 17.93
N MET A 512 -3.47 18.09 17.16
CA MET A 512 -2.05 18.02 17.47
C MET A 512 -1.32 19.32 17.17
N ASP A 513 -0.17 19.50 17.82
CA ASP A 513 0.72 20.64 17.55
C ASP A 513 1.26 20.60 16.11
N ASN A 514 1.57 21.78 15.56
CA ASN A 514 2.27 21.87 14.28
C ASN A 514 3.62 21.14 14.34
N GLY A 515 3.85 20.23 13.38
CA GLY A 515 5.04 19.38 13.41
C GLY A 515 4.96 18.23 14.41
N GLY A 516 3.77 17.93 14.94
CA GLY A 516 3.49 16.71 15.66
C GLY A 516 3.57 15.47 14.75
N ARG A 517 3.59 14.31 15.39
CA ARG A 517 3.77 13.01 14.71
C ARG A 517 3.02 11.87 15.39
N ILE A 518 2.66 10.88 14.59
CA ILE A 518 2.00 9.66 15.06
C ILE A 518 3.03 8.54 15.09
N LEU A 519 3.18 7.88 16.24
CA LEU A 519 3.92 6.62 16.33
C LEU A 519 2.93 5.47 16.43
N GLY A 520 3.10 4.45 15.60
CA GLY A 520 2.19 3.31 15.55
C GLY A 520 1.67 3.07 14.14
N TRP A 521 0.53 2.40 14.02
CA TRP A 521 -0.07 2.09 12.73
C TRP A 521 -1.59 2.00 12.85
N GLY A 522 -2.28 2.55 11.85
CA GLY A 522 -3.74 2.52 11.76
C GLY A 522 -4.27 1.27 11.05
N PRO A 523 -5.58 1.23 10.79
CA PRO A 523 -6.25 0.04 10.24
C PRO A 523 -5.93 -0.23 8.76
N ASP A 524 -5.42 0.78 8.04
CA ASP A 524 -4.96 0.69 6.67
C ASP A 524 -3.80 1.67 6.41
N GLU A 525 -3.07 1.48 5.31
CA GLU A 525 -1.94 2.35 4.95
C GLU A 525 -2.42 3.66 4.31
N HIS A 526 -3.12 3.56 3.18
CA HIS A 526 -3.39 4.72 2.32
C HIS A 526 -4.27 5.76 3.02
N THR A 527 -5.42 5.35 3.57
CA THR A 527 -6.37 6.28 4.18
C THR A 527 -5.75 6.92 5.41
N ASN A 528 -5.08 6.12 6.24
CA ASN A 528 -4.46 6.61 7.46
C ASN A 528 -3.37 7.66 7.21
N VAL A 529 -2.42 7.37 6.32
CA VAL A 529 -1.36 8.33 5.94
C VAL A 529 -1.96 9.54 5.25
N SER A 530 -3.05 9.38 4.49
CA SER A 530 -3.78 10.50 3.87
C SER A 530 -4.39 11.45 4.88
N ILE A 531 -5.02 10.93 5.93
CA ILE A 531 -5.64 11.72 7.00
C ILE A 531 -4.55 12.49 7.77
N ALA A 532 -3.50 11.79 8.21
CA ALA A 532 -2.37 12.41 8.89
C ALA A 532 -1.75 13.54 8.04
N SER A 533 -1.51 13.26 6.75
CA SER A 533 -0.96 14.24 5.82
C SER A 533 -1.84 15.49 5.72
N LYS A 534 -3.16 15.34 5.56
CA LYS A 534 -4.12 16.47 5.49
C LYS A 534 -4.10 17.35 6.74
N CYS A 535 -3.83 16.78 7.91
CA CYS A 535 -3.70 17.53 9.17
C CYS A 535 -2.33 18.22 9.31
N GLY A 536 -1.37 17.93 8.42
CA GLY A 536 0.01 18.42 8.52
C GLY A 536 0.85 17.63 9.52
N ILE A 537 0.53 16.34 9.69
CA ILE A 537 1.16 15.40 10.62
C ILE A 537 1.81 14.27 9.81
N ASP A 538 2.97 13.79 10.27
CA ASP A 538 3.63 12.61 9.72
C ASP A 538 3.48 11.37 10.61
N MET A 539 3.68 10.20 10.00
CA MET A 539 3.50 8.91 10.65
C MET A 539 4.80 8.12 10.71
N ILE A 540 5.02 7.40 11.81
CA ILE A 540 6.14 6.49 12.00
C ILE A 540 5.60 5.10 12.32
N ALA A 541 5.74 4.16 11.39
CA ALA A 541 5.35 2.76 11.59
C ALA A 541 6.17 2.15 12.73
N ALA A 542 5.52 1.95 13.87
CA ALA A 542 6.19 1.62 15.12
C ALA A 542 5.36 0.76 16.07
N ASP A 543 4.19 0.23 15.67
CA ASP A 543 3.30 -0.57 16.52
C ASP A 543 3.92 -1.89 17.04
N TRP A 544 5.11 -2.26 16.54
CA TRP A 544 5.98 -3.34 17.03
C TRP A 544 7.33 -2.86 17.59
N SER A 545 7.46 -1.58 17.94
CA SER A 545 8.66 -1.03 18.55
C SER A 545 8.68 -1.22 20.06
N TYR A 546 9.85 -1.53 20.62
CA TYR A 546 10.08 -1.77 22.04
C TYR A 546 11.23 -0.90 22.54
N ASN A 547 11.28 -0.66 23.86
CA ASN A 547 12.42 -0.05 24.54
C ASN A 547 12.78 1.37 24.07
N LEU A 548 11.88 2.08 23.38
CA LEU A 548 12.14 3.46 22.96
C LEU A 548 12.30 4.39 24.19
N SER A 549 11.70 4.05 25.33
CA SER A 549 11.94 4.74 26.60
C SER A 549 13.40 4.65 27.07
N VAL A 550 14.11 3.57 26.71
CA VAL A 550 15.53 3.37 27.02
C VAL A 550 16.41 3.91 25.90
N LEU A 551 16.10 3.56 24.65
CA LEU A 551 16.91 3.85 23.47
C LEU A 551 16.95 5.36 23.16
N SER A 552 15.90 6.11 23.49
CA SER A 552 15.84 7.57 23.27
C SER A 552 16.71 8.36 24.26
N SER A 553 17.28 7.73 25.29
CA SER A 553 18.05 8.43 26.33
C SER A 553 19.39 9.00 25.86
N TYR A 554 19.86 8.59 24.69
CA TYR A 554 21.16 8.98 24.17
C TYR A 554 21.08 10.27 23.35
N LYS A 555 22.18 11.02 23.32
CA LYS A 555 22.25 12.24 22.49
C LYS A 555 22.31 11.87 21.01
N SER A 556 21.52 12.57 20.20
CA SER A 556 21.62 12.51 18.74
C SER A 556 22.81 13.38 18.33
N THR A 557 23.82 12.76 17.73
CA THR A 557 25.09 13.42 17.39
C THR A 557 25.27 13.44 15.89
N PRO A 558 25.85 14.49 15.28
CA PRO A 558 26.10 14.49 13.85
C PRO A 558 26.90 13.25 13.40
N GLN A 559 26.52 12.65 12.29
CA GLN A 559 27.12 11.48 11.66
C GLN A 559 27.44 11.80 10.21
N SER A 560 28.46 11.14 9.66
CA SER A 560 28.77 11.20 8.24
C SER A 560 28.73 9.81 7.64
N GLN A 561 28.26 9.70 6.40
CA GLN A 561 28.23 8.42 5.72
C GLN A 561 29.65 8.04 5.28
N ASN A 562 29.95 6.74 5.34
CA ASN A 562 31.25 6.24 4.91
C ASN A 562 31.24 5.90 3.40
N ILE A 563 31.20 6.93 2.57
CA ILE A 563 31.10 6.81 1.10
C ILE A 563 32.41 7.29 0.44
N LYS A 564 32.84 6.58 -0.60
CA LYS A 564 33.94 7.03 -1.46
C LYS A 564 33.43 8.03 -2.50
N ASN A 565 33.97 9.25 -2.48
CA ASN A 565 33.57 10.35 -3.37
C ASN A 565 34.12 10.27 -4.81
N TYR A 566 34.63 9.11 -5.26
CA TYR A 566 35.18 9.00 -6.61
C TYR A 566 34.09 8.59 -7.61
N ILE A 567 33.76 9.52 -8.52
CA ILE A 567 32.81 9.31 -9.61
C ILE A 567 33.60 9.04 -10.88
N LYS A 568 33.43 7.84 -11.45
CA LYS A 568 33.93 7.54 -12.79
C LYS A 568 32.81 7.72 -13.81
N GLU A 569 32.86 8.83 -14.53
CA GLU A 569 31.99 9.07 -15.68
C GLU A 569 32.46 8.19 -16.86
N GLU A 570 31.55 7.42 -17.43
CA GLU A 570 31.80 6.51 -18.56
C GLU A 570 30.60 6.65 -19.50
N ASP A 571 30.86 7.06 -20.74
CA ASP A 571 29.84 7.08 -21.79
C ASP A 571 29.74 5.72 -22.48
N GLY A 572 28.61 5.42 -23.10
CA GLY A 572 28.36 4.12 -23.74
C GLY A 572 27.96 2.99 -22.77
N VAL A 573 27.52 3.33 -21.56
CA VAL A 573 27.03 2.39 -20.53
C VAL A 573 25.67 2.81 -19.98
N HIS A 574 24.98 1.88 -19.32
CA HIS A 574 23.71 2.07 -18.64
C HIS A 574 23.94 2.00 -17.12
N TYR A 575 23.60 3.08 -16.42
CA TYR A 575 23.79 3.20 -14.99
C TYR A 575 22.58 2.70 -14.23
N ILE A 576 22.82 1.96 -13.16
CA ILE A 576 21.77 1.34 -12.34
C ILE A 576 22.06 1.61 -10.86
N THR A 577 21.04 2.05 -10.13
CA THR A 577 21.06 2.06 -8.66
C THR A 577 19.93 1.19 -8.12
N PHE A 578 20.21 0.44 -7.06
CA PHE A 578 19.23 -0.36 -6.32
C PHE A 578 19.01 0.29 -4.96
N ILE A 579 17.76 0.42 -4.52
CA ILE A 579 17.43 0.93 -3.18
C ILE A 579 16.46 -0.03 -2.50
N MET A 580 16.82 -0.50 -1.30
CA MET A 580 15.96 -1.30 -0.45
C MET A 580 14.81 -0.46 0.12
N SER A 581 13.59 -0.99 0.02
CA SER A 581 12.36 -0.35 0.49
C SER A 581 12.20 -0.35 2.01
N ASP A 582 11.11 0.28 2.48
CA ASP A 582 10.57 0.21 3.84
C ASP A 582 11.50 0.74 4.95
N GLY A 583 12.42 1.65 4.63
CA GLY A 583 13.27 2.31 5.62
C GLY A 583 12.54 3.33 6.50
N ASP A 584 11.30 3.70 6.16
CA ASP A 584 10.38 4.48 6.99
C ASP A 584 9.81 3.65 8.16
N ASN A 585 9.83 2.32 8.02
CA ASN A 585 9.36 1.35 8.99
C ASN A 585 10.36 1.17 10.14
N MET A 586 10.21 1.99 11.19
CA MET A 586 11.12 2.00 12.35
C MET A 586 11.14 0.67 13.10
N GLN A 587 9.99 -0.01 13.22
CA GLN A 587 9.93 -1.32 13.88
C GLN A 587 10.75 -2.39 13.16
N TRP A 588 10.75 -2.41 11.82
CA TRP A 588 11.61 -3.33 11.07
C TRP A 588 13.10 -3.03 11.29
N LEU A 589 13.48 -1.76 11.26
CA LEU A 589 14.85 -1.32 11.51
C LEU A 589 15.35 -1.66 12.93
N LEU A 590 14.46 -1.63 13.92
CA LEU A 590 14.78 -1.97 15.31
C LEU A 590 14.69 -3.46 15.62
N GLY A 591 13.86 -4.22 14.92
CA GLY A 591 13.49 -5.56 15.36
C GLY A 591 14.05 -6.70 14.51
N SER A 592 14.09 -6.54 13.18
CA SER A 592 14.24 -7.66 12.26
C SER A 592 14.92 -7.32 10.94
N ASN A 593 15.74 -6.28 10.88
CA ASN A 593 16.54 -5.96 9.68
C ASN A 593 18.04 -6.21 9.86
N PHE A 594 18.61 -5.65 10.93
CA PHE A 594 20.07 -5.48 11.09
C PHE A 594 20.83 -6.80 11.04
N SER A 595 20.31 -7.85 11.70
CA SER A 595 20.95 -9.18 11.71
C SER A 595 20.38 -10.18 10.74
N MET A 596 19.26 -9.87 10.10
CA MET A 596 18.58 -10.81 9.24
C MET A 596 19.38 -11.05 7.96
N LYS A 597 19.67 -12.33 7.69
CA LYS A 597 20.42 -12.76 6.50
C LYS A 597 19.72 -12.42 5.19
N ASN A 598 18.41 -12.20 5.26
CA ASN A 598 17.60 -11.78 4.12
C ASN A 598 17.93 -10.36 3.68
N TRP A 599 18.42 -9.48 4.58
CA TRP A 599 18.59 -8.05 4.32
C TRP A 599 19.93 -7.52 4.85
N PHE A 600 19.93 -6.59 5.81
CA PHE A 600 21.15 -5.88 6.24
C PHE A 600 22.21 -6.81 6.86
N GLY A 601 21.77 -7.91 7.49
CA GLY A 601 22.65 -8.95 8.03
C GLY A 601 23.16 -9.97 7.01
N SER A 602 22.84 -9.81 5.72
CA SER A 602 23.22 -10.76 4.68
C SER A 602 24.74 -10.83 4.46
N PRO A 603 25.32 -12.03 4.27
CA PRO A 603 26.72 -12.17 3.86
C PRO A 603 26.98 -11.65 2.44
N ASN A 604 25.95 -11.38 1.64
CA ASN A 604 26.08 -10.79 0.30
C ASN A 604 26.23 -9.26 0.34
N ARG A 605 25.91 -8.60 1.47
CA ARG A 605 26.10 -7.16 1.62
C ARG A 605 27.59 -6.80 1.52
N GLY A 606 27.88 -5.76 0.73
CA GLY A 606 29.24 -5.33 0.42
C GLY A 606 29.88 -5.99 -0.81
N ASN A 607 29.18 -6.90 -1.49
CA ASN A 607 29.61 -7.46 -2.79
C ASN A 607 29.21 -6.61 -4.00
N PHE A 608 28.39 -5.57 -3.79
CA PHE A 608 27.92 -4.61 -4.80
C PHE A 608 27.46 -3.31 -4.11
N ASN A 609 27.30 -2.24 -4.88
CA ASN A 609 26.80 -0.96 -4.38
C ASN A 609 25.30 -1.07 -4.13
N LEU A 610 24.82 -0.57 -3.00
CA LEU A 610 23.42 -0.67 -2.61
C LEU A 610 22.94 0.57 -1.85
N GLY A 611 21.73 1.01 -2.16
CA GLY A 611 21.01 2.03 -1.42
C GLY A 611 20.14 1.46 -0.30
N TRP A 612 20.10 2.13 0.84
CA TRP A 612 19.19 1.83 1.94
C TRP A 612 18.38 3.08 2.29
N SER A 613 17.08 2.95 2.40
CA SER A 613 16.27 3.97 3.04
C SER A 613 16.37 3.84 4.57
N ILE A 614 16.41 4.95 5.29
CA ILE A 614 16.44 4.94 6.76
C ILE A 614 15.74 6.20 7.31
N THR A 615 14.87 6.00 8.29
CA THR A 615 14.02 7.06 8.85
C THR A 615 14.74 7.99 9.82
N PRO A 616 14.46 9.31 9.79
CA PRO A 616 14.94 10.27 10.78
C PRO A 616 14.52 9.94 12.22
N SER A 617 13.38 9.26 12.43
CA SER A 617 12.92 8.91 13.78
C SER A 617 13.91 8.00 14.53
N LEU A 618 14.64 7.15 13.81
CA LEU A 618 15.68 6.30 14.40
C LEU A 618 16.85 7.12 14.96
N TYR A 619 17.21 8.24 14.30
CA TYR A 619 18.26 9.15 14.75
C TYR A 619 17.91 9.85 16.06
N TYR A 620 16.63 10.17 16.27
CA TYR A 620 16.17 10.87 17.48
C TYR A 620 15.79 9.90 18.61
N LEU A 621 15.10 8.80 18.30
CA LEU A 621 14.53 7.87 19.28
C LEU A 621 15.40 6.64 19.58
N ALA A 622 16.35 6.31 18.71
CA ALA A 622 17.32 5.25 18.97
C ALA A 622 18.72 5.61 18.41
N PRO A 623 19.36 6.70 18.88
CA PRO A 623 20.56 7.26 18.26
C PRO A 623 21.75 6.27 18.23
N THR A 624 21.82 5.38 19.23
CA THR A 624 22.85 4.33 19.30
C THR A 624 22.65 3.28 18.20
N VAL A 625 21.40 2.95 17.86
CA VAL A 625 21.03 2.05 16.77
C VAL A 625 21.32 2.70 15.42
N PHE A 626 20.93 3.96 15.23
CA PHE A 626 21.26 4.72 14.02
C PHE A 626 22.78 4.74 13.76
N SER A 627 23.57 5.07 14.79
CA SER A 627 25.04 5.05 14.73
C SER A 627 25.58 3.66 14.38
N LYS A 628 24.88 2.60 14.79
CA LYS A 628 25.27 1.22 14.49
C LYS A 628 25.07 0.87 13.02
N TYR A 629 23.98 1.32 12.38
CA TYR A 629 23.78 1.17 10.93
C TYR A 629 24.90 1.89 10.15
N TYR A 630 25.21 3.13 10.52
CA TYR A 630 26.26 3.92 9.85
C TYR A 630 27.65 3.29 9.98
N SER A 631 28.03 2.91 11.19
CA SER A 631 29.34 2.28 11.44
C SER A 631 29.46 0.87 10.84
N SER A 632 28.33 0.20 10.54
CA SER A 632 28.30 -1.13 9.94
C SER A 632 28.15 -1.11 8.41
N ALA A 633 28.01 0.07 7.80
CA ALA A 633 27.93 0.24 6.36
C ALA A 633 29.19 -0.30 5.66
N SER A 634 28.99 -1.08 4.61
CA SER A 634 30.10 -1.53 3.76
C SER A 634 30.71 -0.33 3.05
N SER A 635 32.03 -0.26 3.04
CA SER A 635 32.81 0.82 2.39
C SER A 635 34.12 0.32 1.77
N SER A 636 34.31 -1.00 1.73
CA SER A 636 35.57 -1.63 1.33
C SER A 636 35.73 -1.61 -0.19
N LYS A 637 35.14 -2.58 -0.88
CA LYS A 637 35.12 -2.65 -2.35
C LYS A 637 33.89 -1.96 -2.93
N TYR A 638 32.74 -2.17 -2.30
CA TYR A 638 31.46 -1.56 -2.66
C TYR A 638 30.81 -0.94 -1.43
N ASN A 639 29.99 0.08 -1.68
CA ASN A 639 29.47 0.95 -0.64
C ASN A 639 27.98 0.72 -0.42
N ASP A 640 27.58 0.68 0.86
CA ASP A 640 26.21 1.01 1.23
C ASP A 640 26.07 2.54 1.23
N ASN A 641 24.92 3.05 0.81
CA ASN A 641 24.59 4.47 0.85
C ASN A 641 23.15 4.66 1.34
N PHE A 642 23.00 5.44 2.40
CA PHE A 642 21.71 5.75 3.00
C PHE A 642 21.06 6.97 2.36
N VAL A 643 19.76 6.86 2.13
CA VAL A 643 18.87 7.95 1.71
C VAL A 643 17.78 8.14 2.77
N VAL A 644 17.17 9.33 2.83
CA VAL A 644 16.00 9.56 3.67
C VAL A 644 14.82 8.74 3.12
N SER A 645 14.10 8.05 4.01
CA SER A 645 12.94 7.24 3.66
C SER A 645 11.71 8.07 3.26
N ALA A 646 10.69 7.40 2.71
CA ALA A 646 9.47 8.03 2.26
C ALA A 646 8.68 8.64 3.44
N SER A 647 8.29 9.91 3.46
CA SER A 647 8.57 10.99 2.48
C SER A 647 9.29 12.17 3.16
N GLY A 648 10.25 11.90 4.04
CA GLY A 648 10.97 12.92 4.79
C GLY A 648 11.17 12.59 6.27
N ASN A 649 10.73 13.50 7.16
CA ASN A 649 10.81 13.35 8.63
C ASN A 649 10.04 12.11 9.13
N GLY A 650 8.98 11.74 8.41
CA GLY A 650 8.14 10.57 8.63
C GLY A 650 7.32 10.27 7.37
N TYR A 651 6.53 9.20 7.40
CA TYR A 651 5.69 8.81 6.27
C TYR A 651 4.49 9.75 6.15
N MET A 652 4.38 10.42 5.01
CA MET A 652 3.29 11.31 4.62
C MET A 652 3.23 11.41 3.09
N TYR A 653 2.11 11.89 2.56
CA TYR A 653 1.91 12.20 1.15
C TYR A 653 2.06 13.72 0.94
N PRO A 654 3.19 14.21 0.39
CA PRO A 654 3.41 15.64 0.19
C PRO A 654 2.26 16.34 -0.53
N SER A 655 1.63 15.68 -1.51
CA SER A 655 0.53 16.22 -2.28
C SER A 655 -0.78 16.43 -1.51
N LYS A 656 -0.90 15.80 -0.33
CA LYS A 656 -2.03 15.95 0.59
C LYS A 656 -1.68 16.77 1.83
N PHE A 657 -0.39 17.08 2.01
CA PHE A 657 0.08 17.90 3.12
C PHE A 657 -0.32 19.38 2.90
N PRO A 658 -0.76 20.11 3.94
CA PRO A 658 -1.06 21.53 3.82
C PRO A 658 0.14 22.31 3.26
N TYR A 659 -0.06 22.93 2.09
CA TYR A 659 1.03 23.52 1.30
C TYR A 659 1.80 24.59 2.06
N GLU A 660 1.10 25.37 2.89
CA GLU A 660 1.66 26.40 3.75
C GLU A 660 2.57 25.84 4.86
N LYS A 661 2.27 24.64 5.37
CA LYS A 661 3.06 23.96 6.42
C LYS A 661 4.27 23.19 5.86
N LEU A 662 4.30 22.93 4.55
CA LEU A 662 5.34 22.11 3.93
C LEU A 662 6.73 22.75 3.98
N SER A 663 6.82 24.09 4.02
CA SER A 663 8.10 24.79 4.16
C SER A 663 8.75 24.50 5.52
N ASP A 664 7.97 24.52 6.61
CA ASP A 664 8.49 24.22 7.95
C ASP A 664 8.91 22.74 8.04
N TYR A 665 8.11 21.85 7.47
CA TYR A 665 8.43 20.43 7.39
C TYR A 665 9.78 20.18 6.70
N THR A 666 9.98 20.77 5.51
CA THR A 666 11.18 20.58 4.70
C THR A 666 12.41 21.30 5.27
N ASN A 667 12.23 22.43 5.97
CA ASN A 667 13.29 23.10 6.72
C ASN A 667 13.83 22.22 7.86
N ARG A 668 12.95 21.57 8.64
CA ARG A 668 13.38 20.61 9.67
C ARG A 668 14.10 19.41 9.06
N LEU A 669 13.58 18.90 7.94
CA LEU A 669 14.21 17.81 7.21
C LEU A 669 15.62 18.21 6.73
N ASN A 670 15.78 19.42 6.21
CA ASN A 670 17.05 19.97 5.77
C ASN A 670 18.08 20.07 6.90
N ASP A 671 17.65 20.48 8.10
CA ASP A 671 18.50 20.51 9.29
C ASP A 671 18.93 19.10 9.72
N TYR A 672 18.00 18.16 9.78
CA TYR A 672 18.31 16.74 10.03
C TYR A 672 19.32 16.20 9.01
N MET A 673 19.07 16.40 7.71
CA MET A 673 19.91 15.93 6.62
C MET A 673 21.35 16.48 6.71
N SER A 674 21.51 17.72 7.18
CA SER A 674 22.82 18.33 7.45
C SER A 674 23.61 17.60 8.55
N LYS A 675 22.91 17.04 9.54
CA LYS A 675 23.51 16.35 10.68
C LYS A 675 23.88 14.91 10.36
N VAL A 676 23.27 14.28 9.37
CA VAL A 676 23.48 12.85 9.07
C VAL A 676 24.11 12.58 7.70
N ASP A 677 24.51 13.63 6.97
CA ASP A 677 25.15 13.50 5.66
C ASP A 677 24.29 12.72 4.66
N GLN A 678 22.98 12.98 4.66
CA GLN A 678 22.02 12.45 3.70
C GLN A 678 21.57 13.58 2.78
N ASN A 679 21.59 13.36 1.47
CA ASN A 679 21.25 14.41 0.50
C ASN A 679 20.07 14.09 -0.41
N TYR A 680 19.47 12.91 -0.26
CA TYR A 680 18.43 12.41 -1.16
C TYR A 680 17.24 11.91 -0.37
N VAL A 681 16.05 12.23 -0.85
CA VAL A 681 14.78 11.90 -0.20
C VAL A 681 13.97 11.01 -1.11
N LEU A 682 13.60 9.82 -0.63
CA LEU A 682 12.54 9.03 -1.26
C LEU A 682 11.21 9.70 -1.01
N ILE A 683 10.37 9.75 -2.04
CA ILE A 683 9.02 10.28 -1.97
C ILE A 683 8.08 9.16 -2.39
N LEU A 684 7.08 8.87 -1.57
CA LEU A 684 5.94 8.04 -1.92
C LEU A 684 4.70 8.94 -1.87
N ASP A 685 3.99 9.05 -2.98
CA ASP A 685 2.86 9.97 -3.12
C ASP A 685 1.87 9.51 -4.21
N ASP A 686 0.70 10.16 -4.26
CA ASP A 686 -0.37 9.91 -5.22
C ASP A 686 -0.29 10.87 -6.41
N GLU A 687 0.12 10.34 -7.57
CA GLU A 687 0.04 11.03 -8.87
C GLU A 687 0.60 12.47 -8.85
N ALA A 688 1.65 12.69 -8.05
CA ALA A 688 2.20 14.00 -7.78
C ALA A 688 3.47 14.29 -8.59
N PHE A 689 3.97 13.33 -9.39
CA PHE A 689 5.28 13.43 -10.03
C PHE A 689 5.51 14.75 -10.77
N TYR A 690 4.52 15.26 -11.51
CA TYR A 690 4.65 16.52 -12.27
C TYR A 690 4.30 17.80 -11.48
N LYS A 691 4.00 17.73 -10.18
CA LYS A 691 3.70 18.91 -9.34
C LYS A 691 4.98 19.64 -8.94
N LYS A 692 5.58 20.38 -9.89
CA LYS A 692 6.86 21.09 -9.69
C LYS A 692 6.83 22.07 -8.51
N ASP A 693 5.72 22.78 -8.33
CA ASP A 693 5.48 23.72 -7.23
C ASP A 693 5.50 23.06 -5.84
N LEU A 694 5.11 21.79 -5.76
CA LEU A 694 5.23 20.94 -4.57
C LEU A 694 6.70 20.57 -4.32
N TRP A 695 7.42 20.15 -5.36
CA TRP A 695 8.83 19.76 -5.25
C TRP A 695 9.75 20.94 -4.98
N ASP A 696 9.39 22.14 -5.42
CA ASP A 696 10.14 23.36 -5.13
C ASP A 696 10.26 23.63 -3.62
N LYS A 697 9.29 23.17 -2.81
CA LYS A 697 9.37 23.24 -1.34
C LYS A 697 10.46 22.35 -0.76
N TYR A 698 10.73 21.20 -1.38
CA TYR A 698 11.83 20.33 -0.98
C TYR A 698 13.16 20.86 -1.53
N THR A 699 13.23 21.06 -2.84
CA THR A 699 14.49 21.32 -3.55
C THR A 699 15.06 22.71 -3.30
N CYS A 700 14.29 23.65 -2.75
CA CYS A 700 14.85 24.94 -2.32
C CYS A 700 15.84 24.80 -1.14
N ASN A 701 15.78 23.69 -0.40
CA ASN A 701 16.64 23.42 0.74
C ASN A 701 18.04 22.96 0.33
N SER A 702 19.08 23.52 0.95
CA SER A 702 20.47 23.33 0.51
C SER A 702 20.98 21.89 0.61
N ASN A 703 20.51 21.12 1.59
CA ASN A 703 20.96 19.73 1.81
C ASN A 703 20.11 18.70 1.07
N ILE A 704 19.02 19.11 0.41
CA ILE A 704 18.18 18.24 -0.42
C ILE A 704 18.63 18.41 -1.87
N ASP A 705 19.43 17.47 -2.38
CA ASP A 705 20.04 17.54 -3.71
C ASP A 705 19.22 16.87 -4.82
N ALA A 706 18.31 15.96 -4.46
CA ALA A 706 17.40 15.29 -5.39
C ALA A 706 16.26 14.60 -4.65
N LEU A 707 15.18 14.33 -5.39
CA LEU A 707 14.05 13.51 -4.94
C LEU A 707 13.98 12.22 -5.76
N LEU A 708 13.73 11.10 -5.09
CA LEU A 708 13.54 9.78 -5.70
C LEU A 708 12.07 9.41 -5.57
N TYR A 709 11.30 9.54 -6.65
CA TYR A 709 9.84 9.48 -6.62
C TYR A 709 9.29 8.07 -6.89
N LEU A 710 8.36 7.64 -6.03
CA LEU A 710 7.56 6.44 -6.10
C LEU A 710 6.08 6.85 -6.14
N ASN A 711 5.31 6.27 -7.06
CA ASN A 711 3.86 6.47 -7.06
C ASN A 711 3.18 5.40 -6.20
N TYR A 712 2.24 5.77 -5.34
CA TYR A 712 1.60 4.82 -4.41
C TYR A 712 0.95 3.63 -5.11
N ASP A 713 0.15 3.87 -6.16
CA ASP A 713 -0.55 2.78 -6.85
C ASP A 713 0.41 1.79 -7.53
N ILE A 714 1.47 2.30 -8.16
CA ILE A 714 2.52 1.53 -8.84
C ILE A 714 3.83 2.30 -8.75
N ASN A 715 4.78 1.84 -7.92
CA ASN A 715 6.00 2.58 -7.60
C ASN A 715 6.80 3.07 -8.83
N ASN A 716 6.81 2.31 -9.94
CA ASN A 716 7.48 2.67 -11.20
C ASN A 716 6.54 3.22 -12.29
N ALA A 717 5.39 3.82 -11.95
CA ALA A 717 4.38 4.30 -12.90
C ALA A 717 4.96 5.23 -13.98
N TYR A 718 5.95 6.05 -13.61
CA TYR A 718 6.55 7.07 -14.48
C TYR A 718 7.78 6.60 -15.25
N LYS A 719 8.17 5.32 -15.11
CA LYS A 719 9.17 4.63 -15.96
C LYS A 719 10.50 5.39 -16.08
N GLY A 720 10.99 5.95 -14.98
CA GLY A 720 12.30 6.60 -14.94
C GLY A 720 12.37 7.96 -15.61
N LYS A 721 11.23 8.64 -15.78
CA LYS A 721 11.20 10.06 -16.12
C LYS A 721 11.89 10.88 -15.05
N ILE A 722 12.51 11.98 -15.49
CA ILE A 722 13.21 12.95 -14.67
C ILE A 722 12.63 14.32 -14.98
N ILE A 723 12.24 15.07 -13.96
CA ILE A 723 11.93 16.51 -14.05
C ILE A 723 12.88 17.29 -13.17
N TRP A 724 12.94 18.61 -13.35
CA TRP A 724 13.85 19.50 -12.62
C TRP A 724 13.07 20.51 -11.77
N SER A 725 13.50 20.68 -10.53
CA SER A 725 12.94 21.62 -9.55
C SER A 725 14.10 22.27 -8.80
N ASN A 726 14.20 23.60 -8.84
CA ASN A 726 15.37 24.37 -8.36
C ASN A 726 16.74 23.78 -8.79
N ASP A 727 16.88 23.45 -10.08
CA ASP A 727 18.08 22.81 -10.67
C ASP A 727 18.48 21.47 -10.04
N LYS A 728 17.54 20.80 -9.38
CA LYS A 728 17.71 19.49 -8.75
C LYS A 728 16.74 18.48 -9.36
N PRO A 729 17.20 17.24 -9.62
CA PRO A 729 16.38 16.27 -10.32
C PRO A 729 15.37 15.62 -9.37
N VAL A 730 14.14 15.46 -9.86
CA VAL A 730 13.10 14.57 -9.31
C VAL A 730 13.04 13.36 -10.24
N ILE A 731 13.51 12.22 -9.74
CA ILE A 731 13.78 11.01 -10.53
C ILE A 731 12.74 9.98 -10.15
N SER A 732 11.84 9.63 -11.07
CA SER A 732 10.90 8.54 -10.83
C SER A 732 11.59 7.18 -10.87
N CYS A 733 11.06 6.22 -10.12
CA CYS A 733 11.46 4.82 -10.24
C CYS A 733 11.19 4.29 -11.65
N ARG A 734 12.16 3.55 -12.21
CA ARG A 734 12.06 3.00 -13.57
C ARG A 734 11.60 1.55 -13.55
N ASP A 735 12.22 0.75 -12.70
CA ASP A 735 11.99 -0.70 -12.62
C ASP A 735 11.86 -1.14 -11.16
N LEU A 736 11.25 -2.28 -10.94
CA LEU A 736 11.05 -2.88 -9.63
C LEU A 736 11.80 -4.20 -9.53
N LEU A 737 12.16 -4.56 -8.31
CA LEU A 737 12.36 -5.96 -7.94
C LEU A 737 11.31 -6.28 -6.88
N TRP A 738 10.16 -6.75 -7.34
CA TRP A 738 8.95 -6.91 -6.53
C TRP A 738 8.12 -8.09 -7.02
N GLY A 739 8.06 -9.15 -6.22
CA GLY A 739 7.29 -10.35 -6.53
C GLY A 739 5.81 -10.07 -6.82
N GLY A 740 5.34 -10.50 -7.98
CA GLY A 740 3.98 -10.26 -8.47
C GLY A 740 3.84 -9.01 -9.36
N LEU A 741 4.85 -8.15 -9.42
CA LEU A 741 4.87 -6.96 -10.29
C LEU A 741 6.00 -7.02 -11.33
N GLU A 742 7.24 -7.23 -10.90
CA GLU A 742 8.41 -7.39 -11.77
C GLU A 742 9.43 -8.31 -11.08
N ASP A 743 9.69 -9.47 -11.68
CA ASP A 743 10.62 -10.48 -11.15
C ASP A 743 12.06 -10.29 -11.65
N GLU A 744 13.00 -11.10 -11.13
CA GLU A 744 14.42 -11.01 -11.48
C GLU A 744 14.68 -11.13 -12.99
N ASN A 745 13.98 -12.03 -13.67
CA ASN A 745 14.22 -12.29 -15.09
C ASN A 745 13.64 -11.17 -15.94
N GLU A 746 12.45 -10.68 -15.58
CA GLU A 746 11.81 -9.54 -16.22
C GLU A 746 12.67 -8.29 -16.07
N LEU A 747 13.14 -7.97 -14.86
CA LEU A 747 14.02 -6.84 -14.59
C LEU A 747 15.31 -6.90 -15.44
N ILE A 748 15.98 -8.06 -15.46
CA ILE A 748 17.20 -8.26 -16.26
C ILE A 748 16.90 -8.09 -17.76
N SER A 749 15.77 -8.62 -18.23
CA SER A 749 15.34 -8.50 -19.62
C SER A 749 15.08 -7.03 -19.99
N ASN A 750 14.32 -6.31 -19.16
CA ASN A 750 13.99 -4.90 -19.36
C ASN A 750 15.24 -4.03 -19.48
N ILE A 751 16.22 -4.23 -18.58
CA ILE A 751 17.49 -3.52 -18.62
C ILE A 751 18.28 -3.83 -19.88
N ASN A 752 18.43 -5.11 -20.23
CA ASN A 752 19.19 -5.50 -21.43
C ASN A 752 18.51 -5.03 -22.72
N ASN A 753 17.17 -5.05 -22.79
CA ASN A 753 16.42 -4.53 -23.92
C ASN A 753 16.67 -3.03 -24.12
N ARG A 754 16.67 -2.25 -23.04
CA ARG A 754 17.01 -0.82 -23.10
C ARG A 754 18.43 -0.57 -23.61
N ILE A 755 19.40 -1.36 -23.15
CA ILE A 755 20.78 -1.31 -23.63
C ILE A 755 20.86 -1.65 -25.11
N ASN A 756 20.14 -2.68 -25.56
CA ASN A 756 20.08 -3.11 -26.97
C ASN A 756 19.40 -2.06 -27.87
N SER A 757 18.45 -1.29 -27.32
CA SER A 757 17.84 -0.14 -27.99
C SER A 757 18.74 1.11 -28.02
N GLY A 758 19.94 1.05 -27.44
CA GLY A 758 20.93 2.14 -27.50
C GLY A 758 20.93 3.09 -26.31
N TYR A 759 20.12 2.86 -25.27
CA TYR A 759 20.09 3.69 -24.06
C TYR A 759 21.33 3.49 -23.19
N THR A 760 22.43 4.06 -23.66
CA THR A 760 23.78 3.95 -23.10
C THR A 760 24.55 5.28 -23.16
N ASN A 761 23.92 6.33 -23.66
CA ASN A 761 24.49 7.67 -23.70
C ASN A 761 24.32 8.33 -22.33
N ILE A 762 25.41 8.78 -21.72
CA ILE A 762 25.40 9.41 -20.38
C ILE A 762 24.54 10.70 -20.32
N LYS A 763 24.26 11.33 -21.46
CA LYS A 763 23.39 12.52 -21.53
C LYS A 763 21.91 12.19 -21.72
N ASP A 764 21.57 10.92 -21.99
CA ASP A 764 20.20 10.48 -22.18
C ASP A 764 19.61 9.99 -20.84
N PRO A 765 18.52 10.59 -20.33
CA PRO A 765 17.89 10.14 -19.09
C PRO A 765 17.41 8.68 -19.15
N ASN A 766 17.21 8.11 -20.35
CA ASN A 766 16.85 6.69 -20.50
C ASN A 766 18.01 5.73 -20.27
N SER A 767 19.25 6.21 -20.17
CA SER A 767 20.44 5.42 -19.82
C SER A 767 20.60 5.19 -18.31
N TYR A 768 19.60 5.59 -17.52
CA TYR A 768 19.60 5.53 -16.06
C TYR A 768 18.39 4.75 -15.55
N THR A 769 18.64 3.71 -14.75
CA THR A 769 17.61 2.94 -14.04
C THR A 769 17.79 3.10 -12.53
N PHE A 770 16.76 3.65 -11.88
CA PHE A 770 16.52 3.48 -10.46
C PHE A 770 15.62 2.24 -10.28
N VAL A 771 16.15 1.21 -9.60
CA VAL A 771 15.41 0.02 -9.18
C VAL A 771 15.01 0.12 -7.71
N TYR A 772 13.72 -0.02 -7.43
CA TYR A 772 13.21 -0.14 -6.05
C TYR A 772 12.99 -1.60 -5.68
N VAL A 773 13.61 -2.05 -4.59
CA VAL A 773 13.62 -3.45 -4.16
C VAL A 773 12.67 -3.65 -2.99
N HIS A 774 11.61 -4.43 -3.20
CA HIS A 774 10.60 -4.70 -2.18
C HIS A 774 11.06 -5.78 -1.21
N VAL A 775 11.34 -5.37 0.04
CA VAL A 775 11.96 -6.22 1.06
C VAL A 775 11.09 -7.41 1.49
N TRP A 776 9.77 -7.32 1.35
CA TRP A 776 8.87 -8.41 1.77
C TRP A 776 8.70 -9.52 0.73
N SER A 777 9.07 -9.28 -0.53
CA SER A 777 9.05 -10.31 -1.58
C SER A 777 10.44 -10.69 -2.09
N ASN A 778 11.49 -9.96 -1.69
CA ASN A 778 12.86 -10.20 -2.12
C ASN A 778 13.86 -10.12 -0.97
N THR A 779 14.94 -10.88 -1.12
CA THR A 779 16.08 -10.92 -0.22
C THR A 779 17.34 -10.41 -0.92
N MET A 780 18.41 -10.23 -0.16
CA MET A 780 19.74 -9.91 -0.68
C MET A 780 20.27 -10.98 -1.65
N ASP A 781 19.81 -12.23 -1.55
CA ASP A 781 20.20 -13.29 -2.48
C ASP A 781 19.61 -13.03 -3.87
N ASN A 782 18.36 -12.57 -3.95
CA ASN A 782 17.73 -12.16 -5.20
C ASN A 782 18.46 -10.96 -5.82
N VAL A 783 18.77 -9.93 -5.01
CA VAL A 783 19.52 -8.75 -5.45
C VAL A 783 20.91 -9.15 -5.97
N ASN A 784 21.62 -10.01 -5.23
CA ASN A 784 22.94 -10.51 -5.62
C ASN A 784 22.88 -11.29 -6.94
N ASP A 785 21.89 -12.17 -7.12
CA ASP A 785 21.72 -12.91 -8.36
C ASP A 785 21.45 -12.00 -9.56
N VAL A 786 20.53 -11.03 -9.41
CA VAL A 786 20.23 -10.01 -10.43
C VAL A 786 21.49 -9.24 -10.81
N ILE A 787 22.22 -8.70 -9.83
CA ILE A 787 23.42 -7.90 -10.09
C ILE A 787 24.52 -8.76 -10.74
N ASN A 788 24.72 -10.00 -10.30
CA ASN A 788 25.70 -10.90 -10.92
C ASN A 788 25.36 -11.24 -12.37
N LYS A 789 24.08 -11.38 -12.70
CA LYS A 789 23.62 -11.60 -14.08
C LYS A 789 23.77 -10.34 -14.93
N LEU A 790 23.39 -9.17 -14.40
CA LEU A 790 23.54 -7.89 -15.08
C LEU A 790 25.01 -7.54 -15.37
N ASN A 791 25.91 -7.80 -14.42
CA ASN A 791 27.35 -7.54 -14.57
C ASN A 791 28.03 -8.38 -15.67
N LYS A 792 27.36 -9.40 -16.23
CA LYS A 792 27.86 -10.12 -17.41
C LYS A 792 27.78 -9.25 -18.67
N ASN A 793 26.93 -8.23 -18.69
CA ASN A 793 26.87 -7.24 -19.76
C ASN A 793 27.88 -6.12 -19.46
N PRO A 794 28.94 -5.94 -20.27
CA PRO A 794 29.99 -4.95 -19.99
C PRO A 794 29.49 -3.50 -20.06
N LYS A 795 28.30 -3.28 -20.64
CA LYS A 795 27.65 -1.96 -20.70
C LYS A 795 26.82 -1.63 -19.46
N VAL A 796 26.74 -2.50 -18.46
CA VAL A 796 26.05 -2.19 -17.20
C VAL A 796 27.03 -1.64 -16.16
N LYS A 797 26.63 -0.59 -15.43
CA LYS A 797 27.32 -0.12 -14.22
C LYS A 797 26.34 0.00 -13.05
N VAL A 798 26.52 -0.84 -12.04
CA VAL A 798 25.79 -0.72 -10.76
C VAL A 798 26.54 0.22 -9.81
N VAL A 799 25.89 1.30 -9.43
CA VAL A 799 26.45 2.39 -8.61
C VAL A 799 25.57 2.67 -7.39
N THR A 800 26.08 3.43 -6.41
CA THR A 800 25.27 3.89 -5.28
C THR A 800 24.27 4.97 -5.73
N PRO A 801 23.18 5.21 -4.96
CA PRO A 801 22.29 6.34 -5.20
C PRO A 801 23.02 7.69 -5.33
N ASP A 802 24.00 7.94 -4.46
CA ASP A 802 24.86 9.13 -4.51
C ASP A 802 25.55 9.33 -5.87
N THR A 803 26.25 8.30 -6.34
CA THR A 803 26.94 8.36 -7.64
C THR A 803 25.94 8.46 -8.79
N PHE A 804 24.84 7.71 -8.72
CA PHE A 804 23.78 7.73 -9.72
C PHE A 804 23.19 9.14 -9.91
N ILE A 805 22.85 9.82 -8.82
CA ILE A 805 22.25 11.15 -8.85
C ILE A 805 23.26 12.20 -9.31
N LYS A 806 24.52 12.13 -8.84
CA LYS A 806 25.57 13.05 -9.30
C LYS A 806 25.85 12.89 -10.80
N LEU A 807 25.84 11.67 -11.33
CA LEU A 807 25.96 11.43 -12.77
C LEU A 807 24.82 12.07 -13.56
N ILE A 808 23.57 11.97 -13.08
CA ILE A 808 22.41 12.64 -13.70
C ILE A 808 22.60 14.16 -13.67
N ARG A 809 22.90 14.74 -12.50
CA ARG A 809 23.09 16.18 -12.33
C ARG A 809 24.18 16.74 -13.23
N ASN A 810 25.27 16.01 -13.41
CA ASN A 810 26.42 16.47 -14.20
C ASN A 810 26.20 16.36 -15.72
N ASN A 811 25.38 15.41 -16.18
CA ASN A 811 25.38 14.98 -17.59
C ASN A 811 24.04 15.09 -18.30
N VAL A 812 22.92 14.93 -17.60
CA VAL A 812 21.58 14.96 -18.22
C VAL A 812 21.15 16.41 -18.41
N PRO A 813 20.79 16.85 -19.63
CA PRO A 813 20.37 18.23 -19.86
C PRO A 813 19.14 18.62 -19.03
N HIS A 814 19.16 19.86 -18.51
CA HIS A 814 18.00 20.47 -17.87
C HIS A 814 17.03 20.89 -18.97
N VAL A 815 16.02 20.07 -19.22
CA VAL A 815 14.90 20.40 -20.11
C VAL A 815 13.70 20.63 -19.22
N ASP A 816 13.23 21.88 -19.15
CA ASP A 816 11.93 22.18 -18.55
C ASP A 816 10.85 21.54 -19.44
N ILE A 817 10.14 20.54 -18.90
CA ILE A 817 9.02 19.86 -19.55
C ILE A 817 7.72 20.56 -19.17
#